data_AF-A0A7L9GAZ1-F1
#
_entry.id   AF-A0A7L9GAZ1-F1
#
_cell.length_a   1.000
_cell.length_b   1.000
_cell.length_c   1.000
_cell.angle_alpha   90.00
_cell.angle_beta   90.00
_cell.angle_gamma   90.00
#
_symmetry.space_group_name_H-M   'P 1'
#
loop_
_entity.id
_entity.type
_entity.pdbx_description
1 polymer ?
#
loop_
_entity_poly.entity_id
_entity_poly.type
_entity_poly.pdbx_seq_one_letter_code
_entity_poly.pdbx_strand_id
1 'polypeptide(L)'
;MPQGNPIVDPFHPGPGKVFITGIQALVRLQLMQRQLDEKKGLKTAELVSGYRGSPLGAYDLQLWKASTKLKEHNVVFQPGLNEDLAATALWGAQMHRAYGDTTTDGVFGIWYGKGPGVDRTGDVFRTANVIRTSKLGGVLAIAGDDHSAQSSMYPHQTDGIFQAVSMPVIQPSDVEELMSLGLAGIALSRFCGLWVGFKVTAEVIETAATLHLSTLPEFVEPQDFALPPHGLGWDSTLAWPAQRAELERRLIEERLPAVRAWVRANRLDRGVWRTNSPRLAIVTTGKAHQDVLQALADLDLGSEELKTLGVSLYKVAVSWPLETIGLIDFIRGHERVLVFEEKRSCIELQLKDALFNEAGQFRPVIMGKMDGNGSALLPEVGEFTPAMIAQVLVAQLADRDPSLESRLVDLVRNRCASSKSGLPGRRPYFCSGCPHNTSTKVPEGSRSGGGIGCHVMALSQPELRTSTFSQMGGEGVQWVGAAPFSGIDHIFQNLGDGTYQHSGLLAIRAAVAAGTNITFKILYNDAVAMTGGQPAEGGPSPVSIARQLDAEGVRHIHLVSDDPKAWRKNNELPRGIEIVDRSELDAVQRKLRSIMGVTGIIYEQTCAAEKRRRRKKGTLSDPDLQVYINPRVCEGCGDCSKQSNCIAVEPLETPFGRKRAVNQSACNKDTSCTKGLCPSFVEVKGAKLKKPDKAQLAQLAVEMLASLPMPVVPPLAGNYNILCAGIGGTGVLTVGALLGAAAHVQGLAASVLDFTGLSPKNGSVLSQVRLARTEEEIHAVRIGAGTVDLLLAADLLVAAGEESQIRLSPHRTRGVVNLDAAPTADVIQNRDMIIEIDGLTLDLGRIDRVNQRDSSDTEELTVFNAGKRNIVLGQAKTSDEFVFGGGRYQWSPELATSYYYGGLDGIYKQHLVYLVHQLPLVAGQNLKSDLRFAHSSGEGGSNVDNDTFGALFTYKLGGHGFSVGYQHLSGRTGFAYVNGADNVLPNQVQINDFGNQEEHSWQVRYDYDFAALGVPGLTMMTRYLSGDNVDRGPGLSDGKTWERNTDLYYVIQSGLLKNFGIRLRNASTRSNFLSDMDESRLILSCSLALW
;
A
#
# COMPACT_ATOMS: atom_id res chain seq x y z
N MET A 1 -56.34 -36.93 32.18
CA MET A 1 -55.32 -35.99 31.66
C MET A 1 -55.38 -36.07 30.14
N PRO A 2 -55.43 -34.95 29.40
CA PRO A 2 -55.32 -34.98 27.94
C PRO A 2 -53.92 -35.44 27.52
N GLN A 3 -53.80 -36.09 26.37
CA GLN A 3 -52.51 -36.54 25.84
C GLN A 3 -51.66 -35.33 25.46
N GLY A 4 -50.51 -35.16 26.11
CA GLY A 4 -49.56 -34.11 25.78
C GLY A 4 -48.93 -34.35 24.41
N ASN A 5 -48.89 -33.32 23.58
CA ASN A 5 -48.19 -33.37 22.30
C ASN A 5 -46.70 -33.69 22.56
N PRO A 6 -46.09 -34.70 21.91
CA PRO A 6 -44.69 -35.04 22.17
C PRO A 6 -43.77 -33.87 21.79
N ILE A 7 -42.79 -33.58 22.64
CA ILE A 7 -41.75 -32.61 22.33
C ILE A 7 -40.93 -33.18 21.17
N VAL A 8 -41.01 -32.52 20.00
CA VAL A 8 -40.27 -32.92 18.80
C VAL A 8 -38.77 -32.78 19.07
N ASP A 9 -38.00 -33.81 18.73
CA ASP A 9 -36.53 -33.81 18.78
C ASP A 9 -35.99 -32.58 18.02
N PRO A 10 -35.17 -31.71 18.63
CA PRO A 10 -34.67 -30.50 17.97
C PRO A 10 -33.86 -30.81 16.69
N PHE A 11 -33.32 -32.03 16.58
CA PHE A 11 -32.60 -32.54 15.41
C PHE A 11 -33.45 -33.46 14.51
N HIS A 12 -34.78 -33.48 14.64
CA HIS A 12 -35.68 -34.12 13.66
C HIS A 12 -36.05 -33.11 12.56
N PRO A 13 -35.50 -33.20 11.34
CA PRO A 13 -35.46 -32.09 10.37
C PRO A 13 -36.82 -31.72 9.73
N GLY A 14 -37.82 -32.61 9.80
CA GLY A 14 -39.17 -32.34 9.26
C GLY A 14 -39.94 -31.21 9.98
N PRO A 15 -41.05 -30.73 9.36
CA PRO A 15 -41.83 -29.60 9.85
C PRO A 15 -42.57 -29.91 11.16
N GLY A 16 -42.91 -28.87 11.92
CA GLY A 16 -43.63 -29.00 13.19
C GLY A 16 -43.29 -27.90 14.20
N LYS A 17 -43.94 -27.95 15.38
CA LYS A 17 -43.65 -27.03 16.48
C LYS A 17 -42.51 -27.56 17.34
N VAL A 18 -41.47 -26.76 17.55
CA VAL A 18 -40.26 -27.13 18.31
C VAL A 18 -39.89 -26.04 19.32
N PHE A 19 -39.21 -26.41 20.39
CA PHE A 19 -38.49 -25.48 21.27
C PHE A 19 -36.99 -25.74 21.09
N ILE A 20 -36.23 -24.71 20.72
CA ILE A 20 -34.86 -24.87 20.22
C ILE A 20 -33.98 -23.66 20.59
N THR A 21 -32.71 -23.89 20.93
CA THR A 21 -31.72 -22.82 21.13
C THR A 21 -31.01 -22.46 19.82
N GLY A 22 -30.41 -21.26 19.72
CA GLY A 22 -29.62 -20.86 18.56
C GLY A 22 -28.53 -21.88 18.18
N ILE A 23 -27.79 -22.39 19.17
CA ILE A 23 -26.76 -23.43 18.96
C ILE A 23 -27.36 -24.75 18.42
N GLN A 24 -28.57 -25.14 18.85
CA GLN A 24 -29.25 -26.33 18.30
C GLN A 24 -29.76 -26.10 16.88
N ALA A 25 -30.23 -24.88 16.58
CA ALA A 25 -30.66 -24.49 15.25
C ALA A 25 -29.50 -24.56 14.22
N LEU A 26 -28.27 -24.24 14.63
CA LEU A 26 -27.07 -24.39 13.79
C LEU A 26 -26.73 -25.86 13.44
N VAL A 27 -26.94 -26.81 14.35
CA VAL A 27 -26.78 -28.25 14.01
C VAL A 27 -27.91 -28.73 13.10
N ARG A 28 -29.12 -28.20 13.29
CA ARG A 28 -30.29 -28.54 12.48
C ARG A 28 -30.16 -28.05 11.03
N LEU A 29 -29.59 -26.86 10.82
CA LEU A 29 -29.28 -26.26 9.52
C LEU A 29 -28.52 -27.23 8.59
N GLN A 30 -27.57 -27.98 9.13
CA GLN A 30 -26.72 -28.94 8.40
C GLN A 30 -27.54 -30.09 7.81
N LEU A 31 -28.39 -30.69 8.65
CA LEU A 31 -29.32 -31.76 8.25
C LEU A 31 -30.33 -31.24 7.20
N MET A 32 -30.82 -30.01 7.37
CA MET A 32 -31.74 -29.37 6.40
C MET A 32 -31.06 -29.11 5.04
N GLN A 33 -29.77 -28.73 5.02
CA GLN A 33 -29.02 -28.55 3.77
C GLN A 33 -28.78 -29.88 3.05
N ARG A 34 -28.46 -30.95 3.77
CA ARG A 34 -28.32 -32.30 3.17
C ARG A 34 -29.63 -32.81 2.59
N GLN A 35 -30.76 -32.57 3.25
CA GLN A 35 -32.07 -32.90 2.69
C GLN A 35 -32.44 -32.08 1.44
N LEU A 36 -32.03 -30.81 1.36
CA LEU A 36 -32.19 -30.01 0.12
C LEU A 36 -31.36 -30.57 -1.05
N ASP A 37 -30.16 -31.08 -0.78
CA ASP A 37 -29.29 -31.69 -1.79
C ASP A 37 -29.81 -33.07 -2.24
N GLU A 38 -30.31 -33.88 -1.30
CA GLU A 38 -30.95 -35.16 -1.56
C GLU A 38 -32.25 -35.01 -2.36
N LYS A 39 -33.09 -34.01 -2.04
CA LYS A 39 -34.28 -33.64 -2.84
C LYS A 39 -33.91 -33.26 -4.29
N LYS A 40 -32.68 -32.79 -4.52
CA LYS A 40 -32.12 -32.45 -5.84
C LYS A 40 -31.29 -33.58 -6.47
N GLY A 41 -31.17 -34.74 -5.82
CA GLY A 41 -30.40 -35.88 -6.31
C GLY A 41 -28.87 -35.72 -6.27
N LEU A 42 -28.34 -34.80 -5.46
CA LEU A 42 -26.92 -34.43 -5.42
C LEU A 42 -26.13 -35.23 -4.36
N LYS A 43 -25.00 -35.83 -4.77
CA LYS A 43 -24.10 -36.59 -3.89
C LYS A 43 -22.99 -35.67 -3.31
N THR A 44 -23.43 -34.64 -2.59
CA THR A 44 -22.55 -33.76 -1.81
C THR A 44 -22.21 -34.34 -0.44
N ALA A 45 -21.16 -33.80 0.18
CA ALA A 45 -20.83 -33.99 1.59
C ALA A 45 -20.65 -32.63 2.28
N GLU A 46 -20.48 -32.63 3.60
CA GLU A 46 -20.17 -31.43 4.39
C GLU A 46 -18.87 -31.61 5.16
N LEU A 47 -18.05 -30.56 5.27
CA LEU A 47 -16.97 -30.45 6.25
C LEU A 47 -17.27 -29.33 7.25
N VAL A 48 -17.36 -29.69 8.53
CA VAL A 48 -17.61 -28.78 9.66
C VAL A 48 -16.31 -28.63 10.43
N SER A 49 -15.79 -27.40 10.54
CA SER A 49 -14.54 -27.17 11.27
C SER A 49 -14.49 -25.75 11.83
N GLY A 50 -14.11 -25.62 13.10
CA GLY A 50 -14.02 -24.33 13.79
C GLY A 50 -13.37 -24.48 15.16
N TYR A 51 -13.40 -23.41 15.95
CA TYR A 51 -12.93 -23.44 17.33
C TYR A 51 -13.95 -22.76 18.27
N ARG A 52 -14.06 -23.31 19.48
CA ARG A 52 -15.11 -22.98 20.46
C ARG A 52 -14.81 -21.69 21.23
N GLY A 53 -15.79 -20.78 21.25
CA GLY A 53 -15.83 -19.59 22.13
C GLY A 53 -17.23 -19.01 22.18
N SER A 54 -17.65 -18.43 23.32
CA SER A 54 -18.98 -17.80 23.47
C SER A 54 -19.19 -16.70 22.40
N PRO A 55 -20.37 -16.60 21.77
CA PRO A 55 -21.60 -17.34 22.10
C PRO A 55 -21.67 -18.76 21.53
N LEU A 56 -20.80 -19.13 20.59
CA LEU A 56 -20.78 -20.45 19.93
C LEU A 56 -20.13 -21.58 20.77
N GLY A 57 -19.83 -21.32 22.05
CA GLY A 57 -18.95 -22.15 22.88
C GLY A 57 -19.42 -23.58 23.14
N ALA A 58 -20.71 -23.86 22.98
CA ALA A 58 -21.30 -25.20 23.14
C ALA A 58 -21.59 -25.93 21.80
N TYR A 59 -21.15 -25.40 20.66
CA TYR A 59 -21.45 -25.99 19.35
C TYR A 59 -20.79 -27.36 19.15
N ASP A 60 -19.48 -27.51 19.45
CA ASP A 60 -18.76 -28.79 19.48
C ASP A 60 -19.56 -29.90 20.20
N LEU A 61 -20.14 -29.55 21.37
CA LEU A 61 -20.86 -30.48 22.23
C LEU A 61 -22.18 -30.95 21.62
N GLN A 62 -22.86 -30.12 20.82
CA GLN A 62 -24.07 -30.53 20.10
C GLN A 62 -23.70 -31.33 18.84
N LEU A 63 -22.62 -30.97 18.13
CA LEU A 63 -22.09 -31.72 16.99
C LEU A 63 -21.67 -33.15 17.39
N TRP A 64 -20.97 -33.32 18.52
CA TRP A 64 -20.64 -34.66 19.05
C TRP A 64 -21.89 -35.46 19.43
N LYS A 65 -22.90 -34.85 20.05
CA LYS A 65 -24.19 -35.51 20.36
C LYS A 65 -24.96 -35.93 19.10
N ALA A 66 -24.90 -35.12 18.04
CA ALA A 66 -25.54 -35.41 16.75
C ALA A 66 -24.72 -36.33 15.83
N SER A 67 -23.49 -36.70 16.20
CA SER A 67 -22.48 -37.31 15.31
C SER A 67 -22.93 -38.56 14.53
N THR A 68 -23.87 -39.35 15.06
CA THR A 68 -24.47 -40.48 14.31
C THR A 68 -25.33 -39.98 13.15
N LYS A 69 -26.28 -39.06 13.42
CA LYS A 69 -27.13 -38.44 12.40
C LYS A 69 -26.32 -37.64 11.37
N LEU A 70 -25.24 -36.98 11.80
CA LEU A 70 -24.33 -36.26 10.92
C LEU A 70 -23.65 -37.23 9.93
N LYS A 71 -23.13 -38.37 10.40
CA LYS A 71 -22.52 -39.40 9.54
C LYS A 71 -23.52 -40.02 8.56
N GLU A 72 -24.76 -40.28 8.98
CA GLU A 72 -25.84 -40.79 8.11
C GLU A 72 -26.09 -39.87 6.90
N HIS A 73 -25.88 -38.56 7.04
CA HIS A 73 -26.04 -37.56 5.99
C HIS A 73 -24.71 -37.12 5.34
N ASN A 74 -23.62 -37.88 5.46
CA ASN A 74 -22.28 -37.53 4.93
C ASN A 74 -21.67 -36.21 5.47
N VAL A 75 -21.98 -35.84 6.71
CA VAL A 75 -21.38 -34.66 7.38
C VAL A 75 -20.15 -35.08 8.18
N VAL A 76 -18.98 -34.56 7.79
CA VAL A 76 -17.70 -34.75 8.49
C VAL A 76 -17.50 -33.62 9.47
N PHE A 77 -17.67 -33.87 10.77
CA PHE A 77 -17.20 -32.93 11.80
C PHE A 77 -15.73 -33.20 12.14
N GLN A 78 -14.88 -32.21 11.87
CA GLN A 78 -13.48 -32.18 12.24
C GLN A 78 -13.23 -30.94 13.10
N PRO A 79 -13.11 -31.06 14.44
CA PRO A 79 -12.82 -29.91 15.29
C PRO A 79 -11.45 -29.31 14.96
N GLY A 80 -11.37 -27.99 14.90
CA GLY A 80 -10.11 -27.28 14.66
C GLY A 80 -9.18 -27.38 15.86
N LEU A 81 -7.87 -27.39 15.59
CA LEU A 81 -6.86 -27.13 16.62
C LEU A 81 -6.88 -25.64 17.05
N ASN A 82 -7.36 -24.77 16.15
CA ASN A 82 -7.62 -23.34 16.27
C ASN A 82 -8.50 -22.90 15.06
N GLU A 83 -8.88 -21.63 15.01
CA GLU A 83 -9.77 -21.04 13.99
C GLU A 83 -9.17 -20.99 12.58
N ASP A 84 -7.89 -20.66 12.45
CA ASP A 84 -7.19 -20.48 11.19
C ASP A 84 -6.93 -21.82 10.48
N LEU A 85 -6.52 -22.86 11.21
CA LEU A 85 -6.35 -24.20 10.64
C LEU A 85 -7.71 -24.80 10.26
N ALA A 86 -8.77 -24.50 11.01
CA ALA A 86 -10.14 -24.88 10.64
C ALA A 86 -10.59 -24.25 9.30
N ALA A 87 -10.39 -22.94 9.11
CA ALA A 87 -10.67 -22.28 7.83
C ALA A 87 -9.79 -22.83 6.70
N THR A 88 -8.53 -23.15 6.99
CA THR A 88 -7.60 -23.71 6.00
C THR A 88 -8.04 -25.09 5.53
N ALA A 89 -8.60 -25.91 6.42
CA ALA A 89 -9.21 -27.19 6.07
C ALA A 89 -10.45 -27.00 5.17
N LEU A 90 -11.35 -26.06 5.48
CA LEU A 90 -12.52 -25.82 4.61
C LEU A 90 -12.13 -25.26 3.23
N TRP A 91 -11.11 -24.40 3.16
CA TRP A 91 -10.53 -23.93 1.90
C TRP A 91 -9.93 -25.09 1.10
N GLY A 92 -9.23 -26.00 1.78
CA GLY A 92 -8.82 -27.29 1.24
C GLY A 92 -9.97 -28.10 0.63
N ALA A 93 -11.08 -28.26 1.36
CA ALA A 93 -12.28 -28.94 0.87
C ALA A 93 -12.90 -28.23 -0.34
N GLN A 94 -12.91 -26.89 -0.40
CA GLN A 94 -13.32 -26.18 -1.62
C GLN A 94 -12.39 -26.46 -2.81
N MET A 95 -11.12 -26.73 -2.55
CA MET A 95 -10.11 -27.11 -3.54
C MET A 95 -9.91 -28.64 -3.67
N HIS A 96 -10.86 -29.50 -3.26
CA HIS A 96 -10.72 -30.96 -3.30
C HIS A 96 -10.24 -31.52 -4.67
N ARG A 97 -10.72 -30.98 -5.80
CA ARG A 97 -10.28 -31.38 -7.15
C ARG A 97 -8.96 -30.74 -7.63
N ALA A 98 -8.36 -29.83 -6.84
CA ALA A 98 -7.04 -29.26 -7.13
C ALA A 98 -5.89 -30.27 -6.92
N TYR A 99 -6.21 -31.41 -6.30
CA TYR A 99 -5.29 -32.50 -6.05
C TYR A 99 -5.44 -33.61 -7.10
N GLY A 100 -6.66 -33.96 -7.50
CA GLY A 100 -6.95 -34.96 -8.53
C GLY A 100 -8.44 -35.30 -8.61
N ASP A 101 -8.75 -36.57 -8.90
CA ASP A 101 -10.12 -37.11 -8.85
C ASP A 101 -10.71 -37.06 -7.43
N THR A 102 -12.03 -37.16 -7.31
CA THR A 102 -12.76 -36.94 -6.04
C THR A 102 -13.97 -37.86 -5.87
N THR A 103 -14.35 -38.14 -4.61
CA THR A 103 -15.36 -39.15 -4.25
C THR A 103 -16.81 -38.63 -4.18
N THR A 104 -16.99 -37.30 -4.24
CA THR A 104 -18.27 -36.57 -4.10
C THR A 104 -18.44 -35.52 -5.19
N ASP A 105 -19.67 -35.07 -5.43
CA ASP A 105 -19.97 -34.04 -6.42
C ASP A 105 -19.48 -32.65 -5.96
N GLY A 106 -19.43 -32.44 -4.65
CA GLY A 106 -18.89 -31.25 -4.00
C GLY A 106 -18.99 -31.35 -2.48
N VAL A 107 -18.21 -30.52 -1.78
CA VAL A 107 -18.15 -30.49 -0.31
C VAL A 107 -18.52 -29.10 0.15
N PHE A 108 -19.68 -28.93 0.78
CA PHE A 108 -20.01 -27.65 1.42
C PHE A 108 -19.40 -27.59 2.83
N GLY A 109 -19.37 -26.43 3.47
CA GLY A 109 -18.78 -26.35 4.80
C GLY A 109 -19.32 -25.25 5.68
N ILE A 110 -19.21 -25.49 6.99
CA ILE A 110 -19.50 -24.51 8.03
C ILE A 110 -18.24 -24.27 8.84
N TRP A 111 -17.72 -23.04 8.76
CA TRP A 111 -16.71 -22.54 9.68
C TRP A 111 -17.40 -21.88 10.87
N TYR A 112 -16.80 -21.99 12.05
CA TYR A 112 -17.28 -21.28 13.23
C TYR A 112 -16.15 -20.78 14.13
N GLY A 113 -16.34 -19.60 14.72
CA GLY A 113 -15.41 -19.00 15.67
C GLY A 113 -15.96 -17.70 16.26
N LYS A 114 -15.33 -17.21 17.33
CA LYS A 114 -15.64 -15.88 17.90
C LYS A 114 -15.04 -14.76 17.03
N GLY A 115 -15.49 -13.52 17.17
CA GLY A 115 -14.90 -12.33 16.54
C GLY A 115 -13.36 -12.25 16.53
N PRO A 116 -12.65 -12.43 17.67
CA PRO A 116 -11.17 -12.50 17.67
C PRO A 116 -10.59 -13.67 16.87
N GLY A 117 -11.36 -14.74 16.71
CA GLY A 117 -11.09 -15.83 15.78
C GLY A 117 -11.20 -15.42 14.31
N VAL A 118 -12.12 -14.51 13.97
CA VAL A 118 -12.20 -13.88 12.64
C VAL A 118 -11.00 -12.96 12.39
N ASP A 119 -10.56 -12.17 13.38
CA ASP A 119 -9.32 -11.37 13.27
C ASP A 119 -8.11 -12.27 12.95
N ARG A 120 -7.96 -13.35 13.73
CA ARG A 120 -6.91 -14.37 13.55
C ARG A 120 -6.98 -15.07 12.18
N THR A 121 -8.17 -15.20 11.60
CA THR A 121 -8.44 -15.97 10.37
C THR A 121 -8.48 -15.10 9.11
N GLY A 122 -8.37 -13.77 9.23
CA GLY A 122 -8.55 -12.82 8.12
C GLY A 122 -7.68 -13.08 6.86
N ASP A 123 -6.46 -13.59 7.02
CA ASP A 123 -5.59 -13.95 5.88
C ASP A 123 -6.11 -15.20 5.12
N VAL A 124 -6.65 -16.17 5.86
CA VAL A 124 -7.25 -17.39 5.32
C VAL A 124 -8.54 -17.06 4.57
N PHE A 125 -9.42 -16.25 5.16
CA PHE A 125 -10.65 -15.80 4.52
C PHE A 125 -10.36 -15.00 3.23
N ARG A 126 -9.40 -14.06 3.27
CA ARG A 126 -8.96 -13.30 2.09
C ARG A 126 -8.54 -14.23 0.97
N THR A 127 -7.68 -15.19 1.27
CA THR A 127 -7.07 -16.04 0.25
C THR A 127 -8.06 -17.07 -0.30
N ALA A 128 -8.83 -17.73 0.56
CA ALA A 128 -9.86 -18.68 0.16
C ALA A 128 -10.95 -18.02 -0.71
N ASN A 129 -11.37 -16.80 -0.34
CA ASN A 129 -12.45 -16.12 -1.04
C ASN A 129 -12.02 -15.48 -2.38
N VAL A 130 -10.76 -15.05 -2.51
CA VAL A 130 -10.16 -14.73 -3.82
C VAL A 130 -10.17 -15.96 -4.74
N ILE A 131 -9.82 -17.14 -4.20
CA ILE A 131 -9.66 -18.38 -4.97
C ILE A 131 -11.00 -19.04 -5.37
N ARG A 132 -12.07 -18.85 -4.58
CA ARG A 132 -13.48 -19.31 -4.77
C ARG A 132 -13.84 -20.65 -4.12
N THR A 133 -15.14 -20.83 -3.88
CA THR A 133 -15.78 -22.11 -3.52
C THR A 133 -15.96 -23.03 -4.74
N SER A 134 -16.13 -24.33 -4.49
CA SER A 134 -16.50 -25.28 -5.55
C SER A 134 -18.00 -25.20 -5.87
N LYS A 135 -18.40 -25.49 -7.12
CA LYS A 135 -19.78 -25.29 -7.63
C LYS A 135 -20.88 -25.92 -6.75
N LEU A 136 -20.63 -27.09 -6.15
CA LEU A 136 -21.56 -27.78 -5.26
C LEU A 136 -21.08 -27.81 -3.80
N GLY A 137 -20.00 -27.08 -3.51
CA GLY A 137 -19.54 -26.81 -2.16
C GLY A 137 -20.23 -25.59 -1.59
N GLY A 138 -19.51 -24.48 -1.47
CA GLY A 138 -19.99 -23.30 -0.75
C GLY A 138 -19.64 -23.37 0.74
N VAL A 139 -19.42 -22.21 1.37
CA VAL A 139 -18.98 -22.11 2.76
C VAL A 139 -19.75 -21.00 3.48
N LEU A 140 -20.31 -21.35 4.64
CA LEU A 140 -20.90 -20.42 5.62
C LEU A 140 -19.92 -20.22 6.77
N ALA A 141 -19.50 -18.99 7.05
CA ALA A 141 -18.56 -18.66 8.12
C ALA A 141 -19.30 -17.98 9.28
N ILE A 142 -19.67 -18.77 10.29
CA ILE A 142 -20.45 -18.33 11.44
C ILE A 142 -19.56 -17.60 12.43
N ALA A 143 -19.75 -16.29 12.55
CA ALA A 143 -18.97 -15.42 13.43
C ALA A 143 -19.77 -15.03 14.67
N GLY A 144 -19.31 -15.48 15.84
CA GLY A 144 -19.83 -15.06 17.13
C GLY A 144 -19.33 -13.66 17.50
N ASP A 145 -20.11 -12.64 17.18
CA ASP A 145 -19.85 -11.24 17.52
C ASP A 145 -20.22 -10.96 18.99
N ASP A 146 -19.41 -10.13 19.63
CA ASP A 146 -19.54 -9.71 21.04
C ASP A 146 -19.23 -8.21 21.10
N HIS A 147 -20.26 -7.40 20.83
CA HIS A 147 -20.14 -5.95 20.64
C HIS A 147 -19.86 -5.20 21.95
N SER A 148 -20.40 -5.69 23.08
CA SER A 148 -20.19 -5.14 24.42
C SER A 148 -19.03 -5.81 25.19
N ALA A 149 -18.33 -6.75 24.56
CA ALA A 149 -17.18 -7.49 25.09
C ALA A 149 -17.43 -8.32 26.36
N GLN A 150 -18.67 -8.80 26.56
CA GLN A 150 -19.11 -9.48 27.79
C GLN A 150 -18.30 -10.76 28.10
N SER A 151 -17.75 -11.41 27.07
CA SER A 151 -16.80 -12.52 27.21
C SER A 151 -15.60 -12.38 26.26
N SER A 152 -15.18 -11.14 25.97
CA SER A 152 -14.06 -10.79 25.07
C SER A 152 -13.05 -9.89 25.74
N MET A 153 -11.84 -9.81 25.18
CA MET A 153 -10.87 -8.77 25.57
C MET A 153 -11.30 -7.36 25.13
N TYR A 154 -11.99 -7.23 23.99
CA TYR A 154 -12.38 -5.94 23.40
C TYR A 154 -13.69 -6.04 22.58
N PRO A 155 -14.44 -4.93 22.43
CA PRO A 155 -15.62 -4.79 21.55
C PRO A 155 -15.36 -5.18 20.08
N HIS A 156 -15.89 -6.32 19.64
CA HIS A 156 -15.65 -6.82 18.28
C HIS A 156 -16.63 -6.26 17.24
N GLN A 157 -16.34 -6.47 15.96
CA GLN A 157 -17.31 -6.43 14.84
C GLN A 157 -16.68 -7.14 13.65
N THR A 158 -17.38 -8.10 13.04
CA THR A 158 -16.84 -8.85 11.89
C THR A 158 -17.21 -8.30 10.51
N ASP A 159 -18.23 -7.43 10.36
CA ASP A 159 -18.66 -6.89 9.06
C ASP A 159 -17.50 -6.28 8.25
N GLY A 160 -16.71 -5.41 8.90
CA GLY A 160 -15.58 -4.73 8.26
C GLY A 160 -14.44 -5.66 7.88
N ILE A 161 -14.24 -6.77 8.60
CA ILE A 161 -13.28 -7.82 8.21
C ILE A 161 -13.82 -8.58 7.01
N PHE A 162 -15.08 -9.05 7.07
CA PHE A 162 -15.73 -9.78 5.98
C PHE A 162 -15.79 -8.96 4.68
N GLN A 163 -16.19 -7.69 4.74
CA GLN A 163 -16.13 -6.76 3.61
C GLN A 163 -14.69 -6.60 3.09
N ALA A 164 -13.70 -6.42 3.97
CA ALA A 164 -12.31 -6.27 3.57
C ALA A 164 -11.72 -7.55 2.92
N VAL A 165 -12.27 -8.73 3.21
CA VAL A 165 -11.94 -10.02 2.53
C VAL A 165 -12.97 -10.41 1.46
N SER A 166 -13.86 -9.49 1.12
CA SER A 166 -14.90 -9.59 0.08
C SER A 166 -15.92 -10.73 0.25
N MET A 167 -16.18 -11.14 1.49
CA MET A 167 -17.20 -12.13 1.84
C MET A 167 -18.56 -11.44 2.02
N PRO A 168 -19.64 -11.88 1.35
CA PRO A 168 -20.98 -11.36 1.61
C PRO A 168 -21.39 -11.56 3.07
N VAL A 169 -22.04 -10.58 3.68
CA VAL A 169 -22.38 -10.56 5.11
C VAL A 169 -23.88 -10.69 5.30
N ILE A 170 -24.31 -11.77 5.93
CA ILE A 170 -25.70 -12.05 6.31
C ILE A 170 -25.85 -11.85 7.83
N GLN A 171 -26.93 -11.19 8.25
CA GLN A 171 -27.18 -10.82 9.66
C GLN A 171 -28.60 -11.23 10.11
N PRO A 172 -28.81 -12.46 10.59
CA PRO A 172 -30.08 -12.89 11.19
C PRO A 172 -30.40 -12.11 12.48
N SER A 173 -31.67 -11.79 12.73
CA SER A 173 -32.10 -11.14 13.97
C SER A 173 -32.56 -12.09 15.07
N ASP A 174 -32.75 -13.38 14.77
CA ASP A 174 -33.45 -14.33 15.64
C ASP A 174 -33.16 -15.80 15.25
N VAL A 175 -33.69 -16.72 16.06
CA VAL A 175 -33.44 -18.18 15.96
C VAL A 175 -34.10 -18.81 14.72
N GLU A 176 -35.10 -18.19 14.09
CA GLU A 176 -35.71 -18.69 12.84
C GLU A 176 -34.92 -18.22 11.61
N GLU A 177 -34.44 -16.98 11.63
CA GLU A 177 -33.53 -16.44 10.64
C GLU A 177 -32.16 -17.17 10.64
N LEU A 178 -31.69 -17.72 11.77
CA LEU A 178 -30.49 -18.59 11.81
C LEU A 178 -30.56 -19.76 10.81
N MET A 179 -31.73 -20.41 10.67
CA MET A 179 -31.89 -21.57 9.78
C MET A 179 -32.23 -21.13 8.36
N SER A 180 -33.20 -20.21 8.20
CA SER A 180 -33.68 -19.80 6.89
C SER A 180 -32.63 -18.99 6.10
N LEU A 181 -31.96 -18.04 6.76
CA LEU A 181 -30.86 -17.29 6.15
C LEU A 181 -29.56 -18.11 6.10
N GLY A 182 -29.37 -19.09 7.00
CA GLY A 182 -28.24 -20.02 6.94
C GLY A 182 -28.26 -20.88 5.67
N LEU A 183 -29.42 -21.45 5.32
CA LEU A 183 -29.63 -22.16 4.06
C LEU A 183 -29.46 -21.23 2.85
N ALA A 184 -29.96 -19.99 2.95
CA ALA A 184 -29.78 -18.99 1.90
C ALA A 184 -28.29 -18.64 1.70
N GLY A 185 -27.50 -18.56 2.77
CA GLY A 185 -26.05 -18.31 2.71
C GLY A 185 -25.27 -19.43 2.01
N ILE A 186 -25.60 -20.70 2.26
CA ILE A 186 -24.97 -21.84 1.56
C ILE A 186 -25.38 -21.84 0.08
N ALA A 187 -26.65 -21.60 -0.23
CA ALA A 187 -27.14 -21.52 -1.61
C ALA A 187 -26.52 -20.34 -2.39
N LEU A 188 -26.44 -19.17 -1.77
CA LEU A 188 -25.73 -17.99 -2.30
C LEU A 188 -24.26 -18.31 -2.55
N SER A 189 -23.57 -18.92 -1.58
CA SER A 189 -22.15 -19.27 -1.67
C SER A 189 -21.81 -20.22 -2.83
N ARG A 190 -22.74 -21.14 -3.15
CA ARG A 190 -22.66 -22.02 -4.34
C ARG A 190 -22.88 -21.26 -5.65
N PHE A 191 -23.81 -20.32 -5.65
CA PHE A 191 -24.14 -19.51 -6.84
C PHE A 191 -23.00 -18.53 -7.20
N CYS A 192 -22.55 -17.71 -6.25
CA CYS A 192 -21.58 -16.64 -6.51
C CYS A 192 -20.11 -17.04 -6.36
N GLY A 193 -19.81 -18.26 -5.88
CA GLY A 193 -18.42 -18.71 -5.69
C GLY A 193 -17.70 -18.07 -4.49
N LEU A 194 -18.40 -17.36 -3.61
CA LEU A 194 -17.83 -16.65 -2.44
C LEU A 194 -18.15 -17.36 -1.14
N TRP A 195 -17.27 -17.26 -0.15
CA TRP A 195 -17.58 -17.59 1.24
C TRP A 195 -18.54 -16.55 1.81
N VAL A 196 -19.59 -16.98 2.50
CA VAL A 196 -20.59 -16.07 3.10
C VAL A 196 -20.36 -15.97 4.60
N GLY A 197 -20.08 -14.75 5.07
CA GLY A 197 -20.02 -14.42 6.50
C GLY A 197 -21.43 -14.42 7.09
N PHE A 198 -21.60 -15.14 8.20
CA PHE A 198 -22.87 -15.29 8.91
C PHE A 198 -22.67 -14.75 10.33
N LYS A 199 -22.89 -13.44 10.49
CA LYS A 199 -22.60 -12.71 11.73
C LYS A 199 -23.76 -12.92 12.70
N VAL A 200 -23.45 -13.44 13.88
CA VAL A 200 -24.42 -13.79 14.92
C VAL A 200 -23.97 -13.23 16.27
N THR A 201 -24.85 -12.53 16.99
CA THR A 201 -24.53 -11.98 18.32
C THR A 201 -24.96 -12.93 19.44
N ALA A 202 -24.56 -12.64 20.68
CA ALA A 202 -24.94 -13.42 21.84
C ALA A 202 -26.46 -13.50 22.02
N GLU A 203 -27.18 -12.39 21.79
CA GLU A 203 -28.64 -12.32 21.92
C GLU A 203 -29.37 -13.24 20.92
N VAL A 204 -28.76 -13.56 19.77
CA VAL A 204 -29.34 -14.48 18.77
C VAL A 204 -29.00 -15.93 19.07
N ILE A 205 -27.77 -16.21 19.53
CA ILE A 205 -27.26 -17.59 19.69
C ILE A 205 -27.60 -18.21 21.05
N GLU A 206 -27.55 -17.42 22.12
CA GLU A 206 -27.82 -17.90 23.49
C GLU A 206 -29.33 -17.88 23.83
N THR A 207 -30.16 -17.27 22.97
CA THR A 207 -31.63 -17.32 23.04
C THR A 207 -32.20 -18.71 22.72
N ALA A 208 -33.31 -19.04 23.38
CA ALA A 208 -34.15 -20.20 23.11
C ALA A 208 -35.56 -19.79 22.70
N ALA A 209 -36.06 -20.32 21.58
CA ALA A 209 -37.32 -19.91 20.98
C ALA A 209 -38.27 -21.08 20.74
N THR A 210 -39.59 -20.81 20.76
CA THR A 210 -40.61 -21.75 20.29
C THR A 210 -40.95 -21.42 18.85
N LEU A 211 -40.56 -22.27 17.91
CA LEU A 211 -40.71 -22.03 16.47
C LEU A 211 -41.75 -22.99 15.85
N HIS A 212 -42.39 -22.54 14.76
CA HIS A 212 -43.28 -23.34 13.92
C HIS A 212 -42.63 -23.56 12.57
N LEU A 213 -41.93 -24.68 12.42
CA LEU A 213 -41.10 -24.94 11.26
C LEU A 213 -41.94 -25.34 10.05
N SER A 214 -41.79 -24.54 8.99
CA SER A 214 -42.39 -24.70 7.68
C SER A 214 -41.63 -25.73 6.81
N THR A 215 -42.05 -25.88 5.56
CA THR A 215 -41.34 -26.69 4.55
C THR A 215 -40.00 -26.06 4.16
N LEU A 216 -39.01 -26.89 3.81
CA LEU A 216 -37.70 -26.44 3.34
C LEU A 216 -37.82 -25.41 2.19
N PRO A 217 -37.00 -24.33 2.19
CA PRO A 217 -37.09 -23.27 1.20
C PRO A 217 -36.63 -23.71 -0.19
N GLU A 218 -37.18 -23.09 -1.22
CA GLU A 218 -36.72 -23.23 -2.60
C GLU A 218 -36.15 -21.89 -3.09
N PHE A 219 -34.89 -21.91 -3.52
CA PHE A 219 -34.18 -20.73 -4.02
C PHE A 219 -34.20 -20.68 -5.54
N VAL A 220 -34.35 -19.47 -6.08
CA VAL A 220 -34.50 -19.18 -7.51
C VAL A 220 -33.20 -18.57 -8.04
N GLU A 221 -32.77 -18.96 -9.24
CA GLU A 221 -31.64 -18.33 -9.93
C GLU A 221 -32.11 -17.02 -10.64
N PRO A 222 -31.32 -15.92 -10.57
CA PRO A 222 -31.69 -14.64 -11.18
C PRO A 222 -31.78 -14.72 -12.70
N GLN A 223 -32.94 -14.36 -13.25
CA GLN A 223 -33.18 -14.30 -14.70
C GLN A 223 -32.56 -13.05 -15.35
N ASP A 224 -32.21 -12.05 -14.55
CA ASP A 224 -31.67 -10.75 -14.93
C ASP A 224 -30.13 -10.67 -14.78
N PHE A 225 -29.46 -11.81 -14.57
CA PHE A 225 -28.01 -11.92 -14.51
C PHE A 225 -27.46 -12.88 -15.58
N ALA A 226 -26.65 -12.35 -16.50
CA ALA A 226 -25.95 -13.16 -17.48
C ALA A 226 -24.77 -13.90 -16.84
N LEU A 227 -24.93 -15.20 -16.58
CA LEU A 227 -23.83 -16.04 -16.11
C LEU A 227 -22.66 -16.03 -17.13
N PRO A 228 -21.41 -15.76 -16.70
CA PRO A 228 -20.27 -15.77 -17.62
C PRO A 228 -20.01 -17.21 -18.13
N PRO A 229 -19.50 -17.40 -19.36
CA PRO A 229 -19.28 -18.74 -19.93
C PRO A 229 -18.34 -19.65 -19.13
N HIS A 230 -17.42 -19.07 -18.36
CA HIS A 230 -16.52 -19.79 -17.43
C HIS A 230 -17.12 -20.07 -16.04
N GLY A 231 -18.30 -19.53 -15.73
CA GLY A 231 -18.99 -19.69 -14.44
C GLY A 231 -18.36 -18.91 -13.28
N LEU A 232 -19.07 -18.83 -12.15
CA LEU A 232 -18.67 -18.02 -10.99
C LEU A 232 -17.84 -18.79 -9.95
N GLY A 233 -17.90 -20.12 -9.96
CA GLY A 233 -17.18 -20.99 -9.03
C GLY A 233 -15.68 -21.09 -9.30
N TRP A 234 -14.99 -21.90 -8.50
CA TRP A 234 -13.55 -22.15 -8.64
C TRP A 234 -13.20 -22.71 -10.03
N ASP A 235 -12.24 -22.04 -10.67
CA ASP A 235 -11.71 -22.32 -12.01
C ASP A 235 -10.22 -22.60 -11.88
N SER A 236 -9.84 -23.82 -12.23
CA SER A 236 -8.45 -24.31 -12.16
C SER A 236 -7.54 -23.81 -13.28
N THR A 237 -8.05 -23.08 -14.27
CA THR A 237 -7.23 -22.54 -15.38
C THR A 237 -6.50 -21.23 -15.05
N LEU A 238 -6.88 -20.55 -13.95
CA LEU A 238 -6.25 -19.30 -13.53
C LEU A 238 -4.99 -19.51 -12.68
N ALA A 239 -3.84 -19.03 -13.17
CA ALA A 239 -2.54 -19.19 -12.53
C ALA A 239 -2.19 -18.03 -11.57
N TRP A 240 -2.24 -18.27 -10.26
CA TRP A 240 -1.61 -17.40 -9.25
C TRP A 240 -0.08 -17.57 -9.26
N PRO A 241 0.74 -16.51 -9.14
CA PRO A 241 0.40 -15.09 -8.93
C PRO A 241 0.27 -14.28 -10.23
N ALA A 242 0.45 -14.89 -11.41
CA ALA A 242 0.51 -14.21 -12.70
C ALA A 242 -0.83 -13.54 -13.05
N GLN A 243 -1.94 -14.25 -12.86
CA GLN A 243 -3.32 -13.80 -13.13
C GLN A 243 -4.03 -13.31 -11.86
N ARG A 244 -3.30 -12.81 -10.85
CA ARG A 244 -3.91 -12.28 -9.61
C ARG A 244 -4.91 -11.16 -9.88
N ALA A 245 -4.64 -10.31 -10.87
CA ALA A 245 -5.54 -9.25 -11.31
C ALA A 245 -6.82 -9.79 -11.96
N GLU A 246 -6.81 -10.96 -12.60
CA GLU A 246 -8.01 -11.61 -13.15
C GLU A 246 -8.82 -12.31 -12.04
N LEU A 247 -8.16 -12.91 -11.04
CA LEU A 247 -8.84 -13.45 -9.86
C LEU A 247 -9.57 -12.34 -9.07
N GLU A 248 -8.94 -11.17 -8.97
CA GLU A 248 -9.50 -9.93 -8.41
C GLU A 248 -10.58 -9.33 -9.32
N ARG A 249 -10.37 -9.26 -10.63
CA ARG A 249 -11.40 -8.80 -11.58
C ARG A 249 -12.67 -9.65 -11.49
N ARG A 250 -12.57 -10.98 -11.50
CA ARG A 250 -13.71 -11.88 -11.30
C ARG A 250 -14.30 -11.80 -9.89
N LEU A 251 -13.56 -11.33 -8.89
CA LEU A 251 -14.13 -11.03 -7.56
C LEU A 251 -15.06 -9.82 -7.65
N ILE A 252 -14.55 -8.71 -8.19
CA ILE A 252 -15.21 -7.40 -8.19
C ILE A 252 -16.30 -7.26 -9.26
N GLU A 253 -16.02 -7.65 -10.51
CA GLU A 253 -16.90 -7.40 -11.67
C GLU A 253 -17.96 -8.50 -11.90
N GLU A 254 -17.71 -9.73 -11.45
CA GLU A 254 -18.57 -10.89 -11.75
C GLU A 254 -19.27 -11.41 -10.50
N ARG A 255 -18.51 -11.76 -9.46
CA ARG A 255 -19.05 -12.47 -8.29
C ARG A 255 -19.83 -11.57 -7.33
N LEU A 256 -19.40 -10.33 -7.07
CA LEU A 256 -20.15 -9.40 -6.21
C LEU A 256 -21.45 -8.90 -6.87
N PRO A 257 -21.51 -8.59 -8.18
CA PRO A 257 -22.78 -8.35 -8.88
C PRO A 257 -23.70 -9.56 -8.90
N ALA A 258 -23.16 -10.78 -9.02
CA ALA A 258 -23.94 -12.02 -8.92
C ALA A 258 -24.64 -12.16 -7.55
N VAL A 259 -23.97 -11.78 -6.44
CA VAL A 259 -24.61 -11.74 -5.12
C VAL A 259 -25.83 -10.83 -5.12
N ARG A 260 -25.69 -9.59 -5.60
CA ARG A 260 -26.81 -8.63 -5.67
C ARG A 260 -27.99 -9.19 -6.45
N ALA A 261 -27.75 -9.74 -7.64
CA ALA A 261 -28.82 -10.34 -8.45
C ALA A 261 -29.50 -11.52 -7.74
N TRP A 262 -28.74 -12.41 -7.09
CA TRP A 262 -29.29 -13.55 -6.36
C TRP A 262 -30.12 -13.13 -5.14
N VAL A 263 -29.65 -12.12 -4.38
CA VAL A 263 -30.38 -11.52 -3.25
C VAL A 263 -31.70 -10.91 -3.71
N ARG A 264 -31.71 -10.20 -4.85
CA ARG A 264 -32.93 -9.65 -5.47
C ARG A 264 -33.93 -10.74 -5.87
N ALA A 265 -33.46 -11.77 -6.57
CA ALA A 265 -34.30 -12.87 -7.02
C ALA A 265 -34.97 -13.64 -5.86
N ASN A 266 -34.27 -13.77 -4.72
CA ASN A 266 -34.73 -14.51 -3.54
C ASN A 266 -35.37 -13.61 -2.46
N ARG A 267 -35.39 -12.28 -2.66
CA ARG A 267 -36.04 -11.28 -1.77
C ARG A 267 -35.66 -11.42 -0.29
N LEU A 268 -34.37 -11.60 -0.01
CA LEU A 268 -33.88 -11.66 1.38
C LEU A 268 -34.03 -10.29 2.08
N ASP A 269 -33.71 -9.23 1.35
CA ASP A 269 -33.99 -7.85 1.75
C ASP A 269 -35.47 -7.53 1.49
N ARG A 270 -36.15 -6.91 2.45
CA ARG A 270 -37.62 -6.75 2.43
C ARG A 270 -38.13 -5.46 3.05
N GLY A 271 -39.13 -4.86 2.41
CA GLY A 271 -39.97 -3.83 3.03
C GLY A 271 -40.85 -4.43 4.13
N VAL A 272 -40.81 -3.87 5.33
CA VAL A 272 -41.60 -4.32 6.49
C VAL A 272 -42.96 -3.63 6.50
N TRP A 273 -42.99 -2.32 6.21
CA TRP A 273 -44.19 -1.60 5.80
C TRP A 273 -43.82 -0.39 4.93
N ARG A 274 -44.74 0.04 4.08
CA ARG A 274 -44.62 1.26 3.27
C ARG A 274 -45.86 2.13 3.47
N THR A 275 -45.68 3.44 3.57
CA THR A 275 -46.81 4.39 3.61
C THR A 275 -47.37 4.67 2.21
N ASN A 276 -48.61 5.17 2.16
CA ASN A 276 -49.23 5.73 0.95
C ASN A 276 -48.79 7.18 0.67
N SER A 277 -48.20 7.86 1.66
CA SER A 277 -47.71 9.25 1.57
C SER A 277 -46.21 9.31 1.87
N PRO A 278 -45.34 8.77 1.00
CA PRO A 278 -43.92 8.58 1.28
C PRO A 278 -43.17 9.90 1.51
N ARG A 279 -42.53 10.05 2.68
CA ARG A 279 -41.60 11.15 2.99
C ARG A 279 -40.26 10.65 3.52
N LEU A 280 -40.25 9.77 4.51
CA LEU A 280 -39.03 9.22 5.11
C LEU A 280 -39.00 7.69 4.97
N ALA A 281 -37.94 7.13 4.43
CA ALA A 281 -37.70 5.68 4.51
C ALA A 281 -36.61 5.38 5.53
N ILE A 282 -36.90 4.47 6.47
CA ILE A 282 -35.91 3.95 7.42
C ILE A 282 -35.38 2.61 6.87
N VAL A 283 -34.06 2.44 6.85
CA VAL A 283 -33.37 1.24 6.37
C VAL A 283 -32.55 0.66 7.53
N THR A 284 -32.63 -0.66 7.72
CA THR A 284 -32.09 -1.35 8.90
C THR A 284 -31.43 -2.69 8.54
N THR A 285 -30.52 -3.17 9.38
CA THR A 285 -29.87 -4.49 9.23
C THR A 285 -29.62 -5.15 10.59
N GLY A 286 -29.61 -6.49 10.64
CA GLY A 286 -29.18 -7.28 11.81
C GLY A 286 -29.79 -6.83 13.14
N LYS A 287 -28.93 -6.64 14.16
CA LYS A 287 -29.28 -6.15 15.50
C LYS A 287 -29.93 -4.76 15.45
N ALA A 288 -29.37 -3.83 14.68
CA ALA A 288 -29.87 -2.45 14.55
C ALA A 288 -31.33 -2.35 14.05
N HIS A 289 -31.87 -3.40 13.42
CA HIS A 289 -33.32 -3.49 13.16
C HIS A 289 -34.15 -3.50 14.45
N GLN A 290 -33.72 -4.28 15.45
CA GLN A 290 -34.36 -4.33 16.76
C GLN A 290 -34.09 -3.05 17.56
N ASP A 291 -32.88 -2.48 17.50
CA ASP A 291 -32.60 -1.22 18.20
C ASP A 291 -33.37 -0.03 17.59
N VAL A 292 -33.71 -0.06 16.29
CA VAL A 292 -34.65 0.90 15.67
C VAL A 292 -36.08 0.69 16.13
N LEU A 293 -36.56 -0.55 16.21
CA LEU A 293 -37.90 -0.83 16.76
C LEU A 293 -37.99 -0.44 18.24
N GLN A 294 -36.91 -0.64 19.01
CA GLN A 294 -36.80 -0.18 20.39
C GLN A 294 -36.74 1.35 20.47
N ALA A 295 -35.97 2.03 19.62
CA ALA A 295 -35.91 3.50 19.60
C ALA A 295 -37.27 4.14 19.26
N LEU A 296 -38.05 3.50 18.39
CA LEU A 296 -39.42 3.90 18.09
C LEU A 296 -40.37 3.62 19.27
N ALA A 297 -40.16 2.56 20.04
CA ALA A 297 -40.92 2.28 21.27
C ALA A 297 -40.52 3.19 22.45
N ASP A 298 -39.24 3.55 22.58
CA ASP A 298 -38.71 4.50 23.55
C ASP A 298 -39.23 5.92 23.27
N LEU A 299 -39.40 6.26 21.98
CA LEU A 299 -40.12 7.45 21.52
C LEU A 299 -41.65 7.30 21.57
N ASP A 300 -42.22 6.15 21.95
CA ASP A 300 -43.67 5.85 21.95
C ASP A 300 -44.36 6.16 20.61
N LEU A 301 -43.83 5.62 19.50
CA LEU A 301 -44.33 5.83 18.12
C LEU A 301 -44.88 4.54 17.50
N GLY A 302 -46.19 4.54 17.20
CA GLY A 302 -46.89 3.39 16.61
C GLY A 302 -46.69 3.25 15.09
N SER A 303 -46.80 2.04 14.54
CA SER A 303 -46.60 1.80 13.09
C SER A 303 -47.65 2.46 12.18
N GLU A 304 -48.89 2.64 12.63
CA GLU A 304 -49.92 3.42 11.89
C GLU A 304 -49.70 4.94 11.99
N GLU A 305 -49.18 5.41 13.12
CA GLU A 305 -48.78 6.80 13.31
C GLU A 305 -47.57 7.15 12.44
N LEU A 306 -46.55 6.29 12.41
CA LEU A 306 -45.41 6.39 11.51
C LEU A 306 -45.84 6.41 10.04
N LYS A 307 -46.78 5.55 9.61
CA LYS A 307 -47.36 5.64 8.26
C LYS A 307 -48.04 6.99 7.99
N THR A 308 -48.74 7.54 8.99
CA THR A 308 -49.43 8.84 8.92
C THR A 308 -48.44 10.02 8.85
N LEU A 309 -47.31 9.93 9.56
CA LEU A 309 -46.16 10.85 9.46
C LEU A 309 -45.37 10.72 8.15
N GLY A 310 -45.70 9.72 7.31
CA GLY A 310 -45.06 9.50 6.01
C GLY A 310 -43.81 8.59 6.06
N VAL A 311 -43.71 7.72 7.07
CA VAL A 311 -42.54 6.87 7.35
C VAL A 311 -42.76 5.42 6.87
N SER A 312 -41.77 4.88 6.16
CA SER A 312 -41.69 3.47 5.73
C SER A 312 -40.48 2.77 6.37
N LEU A 313 -40.51 1.44 6.54
CA LEU A 313 -39.39 0.66 7.09
C LEU A 313 -38.96 -0.49 6.15
N TYR A 314 -37.65 -0.62 5.94
CA TYR A 314 -37.00 -1.68 5.16
C TYR A 314 -35.95 -2.42 6.01
N LYS A 315 -35.95 -3.76 5.94
CA LYS A 315 -34.95 -4.63 6.56
C LYS A 315 -34.07 -5.25 5.48
N VAL A 316 -32.77 -4.96 5.55
CA VAL A 316 -31.70 -5.63 4.82
C VAL A 316 -31.27 -6.87 5.61
N ALA A 317 -31.18 -8.00 4.92
CA ALA A 317 -30.61 -9.25 5.43
C ALA A 317 -29.16 -9.44 4.96
N VAL A 318 -28.78 -8.89 3.81
CA VAL A 318 -27.43 -8.95 3.24
C VAL A 318 -26.79 -7.55 3.20
N SER A 319 -26.11 -7.15 4.28
CA SER A 319 -25.56 -5.79 4.42
C SER A 319 -24.45 -5.48 3.43
N TRP A 320 -23.74 -6.50 2.94
CA TRP A 320 -22.70 -6.35 1.93
C TRP A 320 -22.59 -7.60 1.04
N PRO A 321 -22.41 -7.46 -0.29
CA PRO A 321 -22.73 -6.28 -1.08
C PRO A 321 -24.25 -6.06 -1.12
N LEU A 322 -24.69 -4.86 -0.75
CA LEU A 322 -26.10 -4.46 -0.65
C LEU A 322 -26.83 -4.63 -2.00
N GLU A 323 -28.06 -5.15 -1.98
CA GLU A 323 -28.96 -5.12 -3.14
C GLU A 323 -29.58 -3.73 -3.29
N THR A 324 -29.36 -3.09 -4.44
CA THR A 324 -29.68 -1.67 -4.62
C THR A 324 -30.94 -1.42 -5.44
N ILE A 325 -31.38 -2.34 -6.31
CA ILE A 325 -32.52 -2.07 -7.21
C ILE A 325 -33.84 -2.14 -6.44
N GLY A 326 -34.10 -3.23 -5.71
CA GLY A 326 -35.30 -3.39 -4.89
C GLY A 326 -35.37 -2.37 -3.75
N LEU A 327 -34.22 -1.99 -3.19
CA LEU A 327 -34.13 -0.90 -2.21
C LEU A 327 -34.49 0.45 -2.84
N ILE A 328 -33.92 0.82 -4.00
CA ILE A 328 -34.22 2.06 -4.74
C ILE A 328 -35.72 2.12 -5.12
N ASP A 329 -36.29 1.03 -5.61
CA ASP A 329 -37.73 0.97 -5.94
C ASP A 329 -38.64 1.08 -4.71
N PHE A 330 -38.23 0.54 -3.56
CA PHE A 330 -38.96 0.70 -2.31
C PHE A 330 -38.96 2.16 -1.83
N ILE A 331 -37.80 2.82 -1.84
CA ILE A 331 -37.67 4.23 -1.45
C ILE A 331 -38.20 5.22 -2.49
N ARG A 332 -38.51 4.77 -3.72
CA ARG A 332 -39.03 5.61 -4.81
C ARG A 332 -40.22 6.46 -4.34
N GLY A 333 -40.08 7.78 -4.43
CA GLY A 333 -41.08 8.77 -4.00
C GLY A 333 -40.94 9.32 -2.58
N HIS A 334 -40.00 8.84 -1.75
CA HIS A 334 -39.68 9.49 -0.46
C HIS A 334 -38.77 10.72 -0.68
N GLU A 335 -38.82 11.69 0.23
CA GLU A 335 -37.95 12.88 0.25
C GLU A 335 -36.57 12.56 0.87
N ARG A 336 -36.54 11.67 1.87
CA ARG A 336 -35.37 11.36 2.70
C ARG A 336 -35.28 9.86 2.98
N VAL A 337 -34.06 9.37 3.22
CA VAL A 337 -33.79 8.01 3.69
C VAL A 337 -32.81 8.07 4.86
N LEU A 338 -33.02 7.23 5.86
CA LEU A 338 -32.19 7.15 7.06
C LEU A 338 -31.78 5.70 7.34
N VAL A 339 -30.47 5.45 7.40
CA VAL A 339 -29.87 4.11 7.48
C VAL A 339 -29.29 3.86 8.87
N PHE A 340 -29.73 2.77 9.51
CA PHE A 340 -29.22 2.30 10.80
C PHE A 340 -28.51 0.95 10.64
N GLU A 341 -27.21 0.94 10.93
CA GLU A 341 -26.32 -0.21 10.74
C GLU A 341 -25.12 -0.16 11.69
N GLU A 342 -24.69 -1.32 12.20
CA GLU A 342 -23.77 -1.37 13.35
C GLU A 342 -22.36 -0.85 13.09
N LYS A 343 -21.83 -0.10 14.08
CA LYS A 343 -20.47 0.44 14.09
C LYS A 343 -20.16 1.22 12.81
N ARG A 344 -19.38 0.73 11.84
CA ARG A 344 -19.05 1.47 10.60
C ARG A 344 -20.15 1.47 9.53
N SER A 345 -20.20 2.53 8.74
CA SER A 345 -21.05 2.62 7.54
C SER A 345 -20.69 1.55 6.49
N CYS A 346 -21.72 0.96 5.88
CA CYS A 346 -21.60 -0.08 4.86
C CYS A 346 -22.76 -0.01 3.86
N ILE A 347 -24.00 -0.09 4.33
CA ILE A 347 -25.26 0.08 3.59
C ILE A 347 -25.43 1.54 3.15
N GLU A 348 -25.17 2.51 4.03
CA GLU A 348 -25.34 3.95 3.72
C GLU A 348 -24.48 4.35 2.51
N LEU A 349 -23.20 3.94 2.50
CA LEU A 349 -22.26 4.23 1.42
C LEU A 349 -22.71 3.58 0.11
N GLN A 350 -23.14 2.32 0.15
CA GLN A 350 -23.62 1.59 -1.04
C GLN A 350 -24.93 2.15 -1.59
N LEU A 351 -25.82 2.67 -0.74
CA LEU A 351 -27.06 3.33 -1.17
C LEU A 351 -26.78 4.72 -1.78
N LYS A 352 -25.87 5.49 -1.19
CA LYS A 352 -25.42 6.80 -1.73
C LYS A 352 -24.77 6.65 -3.10
N ASP A 353 -23.88 5.67 -3.27
CA ASP A 353 -23.25 5.28 -4.54
C ASP A 353 -24.30 4.95 -5.61
N ALA A 354 -25.23 4.04 -5.30
CA ALA A 354 -26.23 3.57 -6.25
C ALA A 354 -27.22 4.64 -6.74
N LEU A 355 -27.54 5.64 -5.90
CA LEU A 355 -28.46 6.74 -6.25
C LEU A 355 -27.78 7.90 -6.99
N PHE A 356 -26.44 8.04 -6.91
CA PHE A 356 -25.73 9.19 -7.46
C PHE A 356 -25.99 9.41 -8.97
N ASN A 357 -26.17 8.31 -9.71
CA ASN A 357 -26.42 8.28 -11.14
C ASN A 357 -27.88 7.96 -11.53
N GLU A 358 -28.85 8.00 -10.60
CA GLU A 358 -30.28 7.79 -10.94
C GLU A 358 -30.79 8.95 -11.84
N ALA A 359 -31.53 8.57 -12.89
CA ALA A 359 -31.86 9.44 -14.01
C ALA A 359 -33.26 10.06 -13.88
N GLY A 360 -33.39 11.07 -13.01
CA GLY A 360 -34.61 11.85 -12.90
C GLY A 360 -34.55 12.92 -11.81
N GLN A 361 -35.73 13.44 -11.42
CA GLN A 361 -35.88 14.29 -10.24
C GLN A 361 -35.91 13.49 -8.92
N PHE A 362 -35.88 12.15 -8.97
CA PHE A 362 -35.91 11.31 -7.78
C PHE A 362 -34.51 11.19 -7.14
N ARG A 363 -34.18 12.16 -6.29
CA ARG A 363 -32.90 12.21 -5.54
C ARG A 363 -33.16 12.50 -4.06
N PRO A 364 -33.54 11.48 -3.25
CA PRO A 364 -33.81 11.66 -1.83
C PRO A 364 -32.53 11.93 -1.03
N VAL A 365 -32.66 12.65 0.07
CA VAL A 365 -31.55 12.94 0.99
C VAL A 365 -31.23 11.70 1.82
N ILE A 366 -30.06 11.08 1.60
CA ILE A 366 -29.63 9.86 2.30
C ILE A 366 -28.79 10.21 3.54
N MET A 367 -29.15 9.62 4.67
CA MET A 367 -28.55 9.87 5.98
C MET A 367 -28.24 8.56 6.72
N GLY A 368 -27.33 8.59 7.69
CA GLY A 368 -26.93 7.45 8.51
C GLY A 368 -25.87 7.85 9.54
N LYS A 369 -24.62 7.46 9.31
CA LYS A 369 -23.44 8.03 9.98
C LYS A 369 -23.26 9.51 9.66
N MET A 370 -23.73 9.96 8.49
CA MET A 370 -23.70 11.36 8.05
C MET A 370 -25.12 11.89 7.77
N ASP A 371 -25.35 13.19 7.92
CA ASP A 371 -26.60 13.88 7.60
C ASP A 371 -26.67 14.37 6.13
N GLY A 372 -27.76 15.05 5.79
CA GLY A 372 -27.99 15.60 4.44
C GLY A 372 -27.08 16.76 4.03
N ASN A 373 -26.37 17.37 5.00
CA ASN A 373 -25.38 18.42 4.77
C ASN A 373 -23.93 17.87 4.84
N GLY A 374 -23.75 16.57 5.12
CA GLY A 374 -22.45 15.94 5.31
C GLY A 374 -21.84 16.09 6.70
N SER A 375 -22.64 16.42 7.73
CA SER A 375 -22.21 16.43 9.14
C SER A 375 -22.42 15.08 9.80
N ALA A 376 -21.65 14.77 10.85
CA ALA A 376 -21.76 13.50 11.57
C ALA A 376 -23.08 13.36 12.36
N LEU A 377 -23.66 12.16 12.33
CA LEU A 377 -25.03 11.90 12.76
C LEU A 377 -25.17 10.63 13.63
N LEU A 378 -24.47 9.54 13.29
CA LEU A 378 -24.38 8.31 14.09
C LEU A 378 -22.92 7.85 14.22
N PRO A 379 -22.53 7.22 15.35
CA PRO A 379 -21.13 6.88 15.60
C PRO A 379 -20.63 5.68 14.78
N GLU A 380 -19.32 5.69 14.50
CA GLU A 380 -18.57 4.54 13.99
C GLU A 380 -17.75 3.79 15.06
N VAL A 381 -17.88 4.16 16.34
CA VAL A 381 -17.09 3.62 17.46
C VAL A 381 -18.01 3.28 18.63
N GLY A 382 -17.97 2.02 19.07
CA GLY A 382 -18.94 1.44 20.00
C GLY A 382 -20.19 0.91 19.29
N GLU A 383 -21.12 0.38 20.09
CA GLU A 383 -22.54 0.28 19.71
C GLU A 383 -23.18 1.68 19.77
N PHE A 384 -24.20 1.95 18.97
CA PHE A 384 -25.14 3.05 19.25
C PHE A 384 -26.38 2.47 19.93
N THR A 385 -26.86 3.16 20.96
CA THR A 385 -28.05 2.71 21.69
C THR A 385 -29.35 3.10 20.95
N PRO A 386 -30.50 2.48 21.28
CA PRO A 386 -31.82 2.97 20.87
C PRO A 386 -32.02 4.47 21.12
N ALA A 387 -31.50 4.98 22.25
CA ALA A 387 -31.42 6.41 22.51
C ALA A 387 -30.70 7.17 21.36
N MET A 388 -29.50 6.73 20.96
CA MET A 388 -28.74 7.34 19.85
C MET A 388 -29.43 7.27 18.49
N ILE A 389 -30.23 6.25 18.24
CA ILE A 389 -31.07 6.14 17.04
C ILE A 389 -32.18 7.19 17.07
N ALA A 390 -32.88 7.28 18.19
CA ALA A 390 -33.98 8.21 18.38
C ALA A 390 -33.55 9.69 18.26
N GLN A 391 -32.30 10.04 18.65
CA GLN A 391 -31.66 11.35 18.36
C GLN A 391 -31.90 11.81 16.93
N VAL A 392 -31.71 10.88 16.00
CA VAL A 392 -31.75 11.14 14.57
C VAL A 392 -33.18 11.07 14.04
N LEU A 393 -34.00 10.15 14.56
CA LEU A 393 -35.41 10.02 14.18
C LEU A 393 -36.18 11.33 14.43
N VAL A 394 -36.08 11.90 15.63
CA VAL A 394 -36.78 13.16 15.96
C VAL A 394 -36.28 14.32 15.11
N ALA A 395 -34.96 14.45 14.91
CA ALA A 395 -34.39 15.51 14.09
C ALA A 395 -34.88 15.49 12.62
N GLN A 396 -35.52 14.40 12.17
CA GLN A 396 -36.15 14.28 10.85
C GLN A 396 -37.70 14.37 10.85
N LEU A 397 -38.32 14.45 12.03
CA LEU A 397 -39.78 14.36 12.23
C LEU A 397 -40.38 15.51 13.07
N ALA A 398 -39.59 16.27 13.82
CA ALA A 398 -40.05 17.33 14.72
C ALA A 398 -40.81 18.48 14.03
N ASP A 399 -40.59 18.71 12.73
CA ASP A 399 -41.35 19.69 11.94
C ASP A 399 -42.81 19.26 11.67
N ARG A 400 -43.15 17.99 11.94
CA ARG A 400 -44.51 17.44 11.85
C ARG A 400 -45.12 17.11 13.22
N ASP A 401 -44.32 16.65 14.16
CA ASP A 401 -44.71 16.51 15.57
C ASP A 401 -43.64 17.14 16.49
N PRO A 402 -43.81 18.41 16.89
CA PRO A 402 -42.89 19.08 17.83
C PRO A 402 -42.81 18.42 19.22
N SER A 403 -43.74 17.54 19.60
CA SER A 403 -43.63 16.79 20.86
C SER A 403 -42.42 15.84 20.88
N LEU A 404 -41.93 15.47 19.70
CA LEU A 404 -40.73 14.66 19.53
C LEU A 404 -39.48 15.37 20.07
N GLU A 405 -39.34 16.70 19.93
CA GLU A 405 -38.16 17.41 20.46
C GLU A 405 -38.06 17.31 21.99
N SER A 406 -39.19 17.36 22.70
CA SER A 406 -39.22 17.04 24.14
C SER A 406 -38.78 15.60 24.42
N ARG A 407 -39.29 14.61 23.66
CA ARG A 407 -38.89 13.19 23.72
C ARG A 407 -37.41 12.97 23.31
N LEU A 408 -36.69 14.00 22.88
CA LEU A 408 -35.31 13.96 22.40
C LEU A 408 -34.28 14.65 23.30
N VAL A 409 -34.63 15.75 23.96
CA VAL A 409 -33.69 16.47 24.84
C VAL A 409 -33.16 15.54 25.94
N ASP A 410 -33.97 14.55 26.31
CA ASP A 410 -33.66 13.42 27.18
C ASP A 410 -32.52 12.48 26.65
N LEU A 411 -31.87 12.73 25.47
CA LEU A 411 -31.30 11.63 24.63
C LEU A 411 -29.92 11.74 23.84
N VAL A 412 -29.21 12.89 23.65
CA VAL A 412 -28.32 13.21 22.44
C VAL A 412 -26.73 12.89 22.39
N ARG A 413 -25.98 12.92 21.20
CA ARG A 413 -24.53 13.34 20.81
C ARG A 413 -23.49 12.35 20.04
N ASN A 414 -22.78 12.63 18.88
CA ASN A 414 -21.51 11.91 18.32
C ASN A 414 -20.47 12.46 17.18
N ARG A 415 -19.85 11.67 16.21
CA ARG A 415 -18.46 11.81 15.52
C ARG A 415 -18.17 11.22 14.04
N CYS A 416 -16.96 11.39 13.37
CA CYS A 416 -16.59 11.14 11.90
C CYS A 416 -15.14 10.54 11.47
N ALA A 417 -14.75 10.38 10.15
CA ALA A 417 -13.52 9.70 9.54
C ALA A 417 -12.89 10.20 8.14
N SER A 418 -11.98 9.47 7.39
CA SER A 418 -11.20 9.91 6.14
C SER A 418 -10.68 8.85 5.05
N SER A 419 -9.62 9.11 4.20
CA SER A 419 -9.38 8.60 2.77
C SER A 419 -8.03 7.87 2.31
N LYS A 420 -7.60 7.88 0.99
CA LYS A 420 -6.60 6.96 0.28
C LYS A 420 -5.77 7.54 -0.95
N SER A 421 -4.88 6.79 -1.68
CA SER A 421 -4.09 7.24 -2.91
C SER A 421 -3.62 6.11 -3.93
N GLY A 422 -2.46 6.19 -4.65
CA GLY A 422 -1.83 5.01 -5.37
C GLY A 422 -0.78 5.18 -6.52
N LEU A 423 0.16 4.19 -6.70
CA LEU A 423 1.18 4.00 -7.82
C LEU A 423 1.83 2.55 -7.80
N PRO A 424 2.63 2.07 -8.81
CA PRO A 424 3.09 0.65 -8.98
C PRO A 424 4.42 0.25 -8.26
N GLY A 425 5.02 -0.95 -8.49
CA GLY A 425 6.18 -1.40 -7.67
C GLY A 425 7.02 -2.66 -7.99
N ARG A 426 8.08 -2.83 -7.18
CA ARG A 426 9.14 -3.88 -7.21
C ARG A 426 8.60 -5.31 -6.93
N ARG A 427 9.12 -6.33 -7.64
CA ARG A 427 8.77 -7.76 -7.45
C ARG A 427 9.81 -8.51 -6.58
N PRO A 428 9.41 -9.39 -5.64
CA PRO A 428 10.32 -10.20 -4.85
C PRO A 428 10.95 -11.35 -5.66
N TYR A 429 12.18 -11.77 -5.30
CA TYR A 429 12.92 -12.83 -5.99
C TYR A 429 13.94 -13.53 -5.07
N PHE A 430 14.40 -14.71 -5.48
CA PHE A 430 15.43 -15.47 -4.76
C PHE A 430 16.80 -14.77 -4.71
N CYS A 431 17.56 -15.02 -3.64
CA CYS A 431 18.96 -14.63 -3.54
C CYS A 431 19.85 -15.44 -4.51
N SER A 432 20.95 -14.84 -4.99
CA SER A 432 22.03 -15.52 -5.70
C SER A 432 22.52 -16.75 -4.93
N GLY A 433 22.39 -17.96 -5.50
CA GLY A 433 22.78 -19.21 -4.84
C GLY A 433 21.85 -19.68 -3.70
N CYS A 434 20.54 -19.44 -3.81
CA CYS A 434 19.56 -19.82 -2.79
C CYS A 434 19.30 -21.34 -2.75
N PRO A 435 19.25 -21.99 -1.55
CA PRO A 435 18.85 -23.40 -1.39
C PRO A 435 17.50 -23.76 -2.05
N HIS A 436 16.56 -22.81 -2.04
CA HIS A 436 15.21 -22.95 -2.60
C HIS A 436 15.20 -23.27 -4.11
N ASN A 437 16.27 -22.99 -4.86
CA ASN A 437 16.42 -23.38 -6.27
C ASN A 437 16.50 -24.91 -6.46
N THR A 438 16.76 -25.67 -5.39
CA THR A 438 16.87 -27.14 -5.42
C THR A 438 15.81 -27.82 -4.55
N SER A 439 15.62 -27.38 -3.30
CA SER A 439 14.78 -28.09 -2.31
C SER A 439 13.28 -28.10 -2.65
N THR A 440 12.80 -27.11 -3.40
CA THR A 440 11.40 -26.97 -3.83
C THR A 440 10.94 -28.07 -4.78
N LYS A 441 11.85 -28.63 -5.58
CA LYS A 441 11.53 -29.61 -6.64
C LYS A 441 10.94 -30.91 -6.08
N VAL A 442 9.99 -31.48 -6.81
CA VAL A 442 9.28 -32.73 -6.44
C VAL A 442 9.30 -33.76 -7.57
N PRO A 443 9.14 -35.07 -7.26
CA PRO A 443 9.17 -36.14 -8.27
C PRO A 443 8.05 -36.03 -9.31
N GLU A 444 8.16 -36.88 -10.33
CA GLU A 444 7.11 -37.05 -11.33
C GLU A 444 5.86 -37.75 -10.76
N GLY A 445 4.69 -37.25 -11.16
CA GLY A 445 3.38 -37.60 -10.57
C GLY A 445 3.07 -36.88 -9.25
N SER A 446 4.05 -36.26 -8.59
CA SER A 446 3.87 -35.60 -7.29
C SER A 446 3.48 -34.11 -7.43
N ARG A 447 2.63 -33.61 -6.51
CA ARG A 447 2.31 -32.18 -6.34
C ARG A 447 2.91 -31.65 -5.03
N SER A 448 3.03 -30.33 -4.89
CA SER A 448 3.35 -29.73 -3.59
C SER A 448 2.60 -28.44 -3.24
N GLY A 449 2.43 -28.20 -1.93
CA GLY A 449 2.09 -26.89 -1.39
C GLY A 449 3.33 -26.04 -1.10
N GLY A 450 3.22 -24.72 -1.23
CA GLY A 450 4.25 -23.73 -0.91
C GLY A 450 3.90 -22.95 0.35
N GLY A 451 4.80 -22.92 1.33
CA GLY A 451 4.60 -22.14 2.56
C GLY A 451 4.96 -20.65 2.42
N ILE A 452 4.47 -19.84 3.35
CA ILE A 452 4.84 -18.43 3.44
C ILE A 452 6.28 -18.29 3.92
N GLY A 453 7.02 -17.41 3.25
CA GLY A 453 8.48 -17.41 3.20
C GLY A 453 8.96 -17.47 1.76
N CYS A 454 10.25 -17.74 1.55
CA CYS A 454 10.82 -17.84 0.20
C CYS A 454 10.14 -18.93 -0.66
N HIS A 455 9.55 -19.97 -0.05
CA HIS A 455 8.78 -20.99 -0.77
C HIS A 455 7.61 -20.43 -1.59
N VAL A 456 7.01 -19.30 -1.20
CA VAL A 456 5.92 -18.66 -1.98
C VAL A 456 6.40 -18.17 -3.37
N MET A 457 7.70 -17.95 -3.54
CA MET A 457 8.28 -17.57 -4.84
C MET A 457 8.31 -18.75 -5.83
N ALA A 458 8.09 -19.99 -5.38
CA ALA A 458 8.03 -21.16 -6.25
C ALA A 458 6.72 -21.23 -7.08
N LEU A 459 5.65 -20.54 -6.64
CA LEU A 459 4.37 -20.49 -7.35
C LEU A 459 4.45 -19.70 -8.66
N SER A 460 5.38 -18.75 -8.78
CA SER A 460 5.65 -18.04 -10.05
C SER A 460 6.60 -18.79 -10.99
N GLN A 461 6.88 -20.08 -10.72
CA GLN A 461 7.80 -20.94 -11.44
C GLN A 461 7.13 -22.30 -11.69
N PRO A 462 6.31 -22.44 -12.77
CA PRO A 462 5.48 -23.62 -13.03
C PRO A 462 6.25 -24.96 -13.02
N GLU A 463 7.52 -24.93 -13.41
CA GLU A 463 8.46 -26.07 -13.38
C GLU A 463 8.68 -26.67 -11.98
N LEU A 464 8.38 -25.92 -10.91
CA LEU A 464 8.50 -26.37 -9.53
C LEU A 464 7.24 -27.08 -9.00
N ARG A 465 6.17 -27.22 -9.81
CA ARG A 465 4.95 -27.99 -9.51
C ARG A 465 4.32 -27.69 -8.14
N THR A 466 4.46 -26.45 -7.68
CA THR A 466 3.81 -25.95 -6.46
C THR A 466 2.39 -25.52 -6.82
N SER A 467 1.39 -26.29 -6.41
CA SER A 467 -0.01 -26.21 -6.89
C SER A 467 -0.91 -25.31 -6.04
N THR A 468 -0.51 -25.03 -4.80
CA THR A 468 -1.28 -24.23 -3.83
C THR A 468 -0.34 -23.63 -2.78
N PHE A 469 -0.87 -22.69 -1.99
CA PHE A 469 -0.22 -22.06 -0.86
C PHE A 469 -1.25 -21.79 0.24
N SER A 470 -0.80 -21.63 1.47
CA SER A 470 -1.61 -21.28 2.65
C SER A 470 -1.17 -19.93 3.23
N GLN A 471 -1.83 -19.47 4.29
CA GLN A 471 -1.24 -18.53 5.24
C GLN A 471 -0.03 -19.14 5.97
N MET A 472 0.75 -18.30 6.64
CA MET A 472 1.92 -18.72 7.43
C MET A 472 1.49 -19.54 8.66
N GLY A 473 1.80 -20.83 8.66
CA GLY A 473 1.32 -21.80 9.64
C GLY A 473 0.18 -22.70 9.17
N GLY A 474 -0.45 -22.40 8.04
CA GLY A 474 -1.52 -23.22 7.45
C GLY A 474 -1.01 -24.37 6.57
N GLU A 475 0.32 -24.49 6.42
CA GLU A 475 0.95 -25.36 5.45
C GLU A 475 0.49 -26.81 5.59
N GLY A 476 -0.03 -27.39 4.49
CA GLY A 476 -0.52 -28.78 4.45
C GLY A 476 -1.93 -28.99 5.02
N VAL A 477 -2.50 -28.05 5.78
CA VAL A 477 -3.85 -28.23 6.36
C VAL A 477 -4.97 -28.08 5.33
N GLN A 478 -4.68 -27.48 4.16
CA GLN A 478 -5.55 -27.59 2.99
C GLN A 478 -5.74 -29.05 2.56
N TRP A 479 -4.66 -29.85 2.61
CA TRP A 479 -4.76 -31.27 2.30
C TRP A 479 -5.50 -32.04 3.38
N VAL A 480 -5.35 -31.67 4.65
CA VAL A 480 -6.10 -32.27 5.76
C VAL A 480 -7.62 -32.18 5.54
N GLY A 481 -8.14 -31.04 5.06
CA GLY A 481 -9.57 -30.89 4.74
C GLY A 481 -10.00 -31.44 3.37
N ALA A 482 -9.07 -31.59 2.42
CA ALA A 482 -9.35 -32.16 1.09
C ALA A 482 -9.32 -33.70 1.06
N ALA A 483 -8.43 -34.32 1.86
CA ALA A 483 -8.13 -35.74 1.84
C ALA A 483 -9.35 -36.68 2.04
N PRO A 484 -10.34 -36.38 2.90
CA PRO A 484 -11.54 -37.24 3.03
C PRO A 484 -12.38 -37.36 1.76
N PHE A 485 -12.13 -36.51 0.76
CA PHE A 485 -12.95 -36.37 -0.46
C PHE A 485 -12.16 -36.57 -1.76
N SER A 486 -10.85 -36.88 -1.68
CA SER A 486 -9.94 -37.00 -2.83
C SER A 486 -9.64 -38.46 -3.20
N GLY A 487 -9.23 -38.67 -4.45
CA GLY A 487 -8.75 -39.93 -5.02
C GLY A 487 -7.23 -39.99 -5.23
N ILE A 488 -6.46 -39.04 -4.67
CA ILE A 488 -5.00 -39.14 -4.55
C ILE A 488 -4.63 -39.36 -3.08
N ASP A 489 -3.71 -40.29 -2.82
CA ASP A 489 -3.39 -40.68 -1.44
C ASP A 489 -2.38 -39.77 -0.72
N HIS A 490 -1.67 -38.85 -1.40
CA HIS A 490 -0.49 -38.16 -0.84
C HIS A 490 -0.15 -36.82 -1.52
N ILE A 491 0.38 -35.87 -0.73
CA ILE A 491 1.11 -34.67 -1.24
C ILE A 491 2.41 -34.38 -0.47
N PHE A 492 3.26 -33.52 -1.05
CA PHE A 492 4.37 -32.86 -0.35
C PHE A 492 3.98 -31.44 0.11
N GLN A 493 4.48 -31.00 1.25
CA GLN A 493 4.34 -29.63 1.72
C GLN A 493 5.71 -29.00 1.98
N ASN A 494 6.06 -27.93 1.26
CA ASN A 494 7.28 -27.18 1.54
C ASN A 494 7.06 -26.25 2.75
N LEU A 495 7.98 -26.26 3.71
CA LEU A 495 7.91 -25.50 4.96
C LEU A 495 9.30 -24.94 5.31
N GLY A 496 9.40 -23.70 5.78
CA GLY A 496 10.65 -23.14 6.29
C GLY A 496 10.88 -23.47 7.77
N ASP A 497 12.13 -23.53 8.22
CA ASP A 497 12.47 -23.60 9.66
C ASP A 497 11.82 -22.49 10.50
N GLY A 498 11.87 -21.23 10.04
CA GLY A 498 11.17 -20.12 10.67
C GLY A 498 9.65 -20.29 10.69
N THR A 499 9.06 -20.84 9.63
CA THR A 499 7.61 -21.08 9.54
C THR A 499 7.16 -22.22 10.44
N TYR A 500 7.92 -23.33 10.45
CA TYR A 500 7.76 -24.47 11.35
C TYR A 500 7.74 -24.01 12.81
N GLN A 501 8.69 -23.16 13.20
CA GLN A 501 8.85 -22.63 14.55
C GLN A 501 7.77 -21.59 14.93
N HIS A 502 7.33 -20.77 13.97
CA HIS A 502 6.26 -19.77 14.18
C HIS A 502 4.89 -20.42 14.47
N SER A 503 4.47 -21.36 13.62
CA SER A 503 3.19 -22.07 13.79
C SER A 503 3.04 -23.33 12.93
N GLY A 504 3.96 -23.63 12.00
CA GLY A 504 3.89 -24.82 11.15
C GLY A 504 3.92 -26.15 11.92
N LEU A 505 4.46 -26.17 13.15
CA LEU A 505 4.32 -27.31 14.07
C LEU A 505 2.86 -27.58 14.45
N LEU A 506 2.00 -26.56 14.54
CA LEU A 506 0.55 -26.74 14.74
C LEU A 506 -0.13 -27.32 13.49
N ALA A 507 0.34 -26.95 12.29
CA ALA A 507 -0.11 -27.55 11.03
C ALA A 507 0.20 -29.05 10.98
N ILE A 508 1.43 -29.43 11.36
CA ILE A 508 1.87 -30.82 11.47
C ILE A 508 1.06 -31.56 12.53
N ARG A 509 0.86 -30.97 13.72
CA ARG A 509 0.02 -31.55 14.79
C ARG A 509 -1.43 -31.75 14.35
N ALA A 510 -2.02 -30.80 13.61
CA ALA A 510 -3.35 -30.93 13.04
C ALA A 510 -3.43 -32.06 12.01
N ALA A 511 -2.42 -32.21 11.15
CA ALA A 511 -2.34 -33.31 10.19
C ALA A 511 -2.17 -34.68 10.86
N VAL A 512 -1.40 -34.78 11.96
CA VAL A 512 -1.29 -36.02 12.75
C VAL A 512 -2.61 -36.32 13.49
N ALA A 513 -3.22 -35.32 14.13
CA ALA A 513 -4.51 -35.48 14.81
C ALA A 513 -5.65 -35.88 13.87
N ALA A 514 -5.56 -35.49 12.59
CA ALA A 514 -6.47 -35.90 11.53
C ALA A 514 -6.05 -37.21 10.79
N GLY A 515 -4.91 -37.82 11.15
CA GLY A 515 -4.40 -39.03 10.53
C GLY A 515 -4.02 -38.91 9.04
N THR A 516 -3.72 -37.70 8.56
CA THR A 516 -3.60 -37.40 7.12
C THR A 516 -2.29 -37.93 6.51
N ASN A 517 -2.37 -38.49 5.31
CA ASN A 517 -1.22 -38.89 4.49
C ASN A 517 -0.50 -37.68 3.88
N ILE A 518 0.68 -37.30 4.36
CA ILE A 518 1.41 -36.11 3.86
C ILE A 518 2.91 -36.17 4.19
N THR A 519 3.78 -35.67 3.30
CA THR A 519 5.20 -35.46 3.60
C THR A 519 5.53 -33.97 3.75
N PHE A 520 5.91 -33.56 4.96
CA PHE A 520 6.43 -32.21 5.22
C PHE A 520 7.93 -32.12 4.86
N LYS A 521 8.30 -31.21 3.96
CA LYS A 521 9.68 -30.85 3.61
C LYS A 521 10.09 -29.57 4.33
N ILE A 522 10.73 -29.72 5.48
CA ILE A 522 11.22 -28.63 6.31
C ILE A 522 12.63 -28.23 5.84
N LEU A 523 12.74 -27.06 5.22
CA LEU A 523 14.02 -26.48 4.83
C LEU A 523 14.66 -25.77 6.03
N TYR A 524 15.59 -26.46 6.68
CA TYR A 524 16.50 -25.85 7.64
C TYR A 524 17.58 -25.06 6.90
N ASN A 525 17.51 -23.74 7.02
CA ASN A 525 18.45 -22.80 6.41
C ASN A 525 19.13 -21.87 7.45
N ASP A 526 18.91 -22.12 8.74
CA ASP A 526 19.66 -21.55 9.86
C ASP A 526 19.46 -20.02 10.04
N ALA A 527 18.38 -19.50 9.46
CA ALA A 527 18.04 -18.08 9.43
C ALA A 527 16.57 -17.85 9.02
N VAL A 528 15.89 -16.89 9.65
CA VAL A 528 14.62 -16.35 9.12
C VAL A 528 14.96 -15.44 7.94
N ALA A 529 15.09 -16.05 6.77
CA ALA A 529 15.68 -15.42 5.58
C ALA A 529 14.90 -14.18 5.10
N MET A 530 13.58 -14.11 5.35
CA MET A 530 12.73 -12.97 4.97
C MET A 530 12.58 -11.89 6.05
N THR A 531 13.21 -12.00 7.23
CA THR A 531 13.30 -10.90 8.23
C THR A 531 14.72 -10.34 8.36
N GLY A 532 15.57 -10.54 7.35
CA GLY A 532 16.93 -10.01 7.28
C GLY A 532 18.03 -10.94 7.78
N GLY A 533 17.72 -12.22 8.06
CA GLY A 533 18.70 -13.17 8.58
C GLY A 533 18.89 -13.05 10.09
N GLN A 534 17.78 -12.89 10.80
CA GLN A 534 17.68 -13.15 12.23
C GLN A 534 17.76 -14.68 12.45
N PRO A 535 18.24 -15.17 13.62
CA PRO A 535 18.04 -16.57 13.99
C PRO A 535 16.53 -16.86 14.13
N ALA A 536 16.11 -18.11 13.90
CA ALA A 536 14.76 -18.52 14.23
C ALA A 536 14.58 -18.51 15.76
N GLU A 537 13.47 -17.95 16.23
CA GLU A 537 13.25 -17.69 17.65
C GLU A 537 13.13 -19.00 18.45
N GLY A 538 13.76 -19.06 19.62
CA GLY A 538 13.94 -20.32 20.36
C GLY A 538 15.04 -21.24 19.81
N GLY A 539 15.71 -20.88 18.71
CA GLY A 539 16.90 -21.57 18.20
C GLY A 539 16.68 -23.05 17.80
N PRO A 540 15.68 -23.37 16.95
CA PRO A 540 15.52 -24.72 16.44
C PRO A 540 16.78 -25.19 15.70
N SER A 541 17.05 -26.49 15.72
CA SER A 541 18.13 -27.16 14.98
C SER A 541 17.60 -28.41 14.29
N PRO A 542 18.33 -29.02 13.33
CA PRO A 542 17.91 -30.29 12.72
C PRO A 542 17.65 -31.40 13.75
N VAL A 543 18.36 -31.38 14.89
CA VAL A 543 18.15 -32.32 16.00
C VAL A 543 16.85 -32.03 16.75
N SER A 544 16.58 -30.77 17.10
CA SER A 544 15.35 -30.42 17.84
C SER A 544 14.11 -30.60 16.98
N ILE A 545 14.18 -30.24 15.69
CA ILE A 545 13.11 -30.49 14.71
C ILE A 545 12.85 -31.99 14.59
N ALA A 546 13.88 -32.82 14.40
CA ALA A 546 13.70 -34.27 14.33
C ALA A 546 13.06 -34.86 15.60
N ARG A 547 13.49 -34.42 16.79
CA ARG A 547 12.91 -34.86 18.08
C ARG A 547 11.46 -34.40 18.26
N GLN A 548 11.13 -33.18 17.86
CA GLN A 548 9.76 -32.66 17.92
C GLN A 548 8.85 -33.42 16.95
N LEU A 549 9.27 -33.65 15.71
CA LEU A 549 8.53 -34.46 14.75
C LEU A 549 8.23 -35.87 15.29
N ASP A 550 9.21 -36.54 15.87
CA ASP A 550 9.03 -37.86 16.49
C ASP A 550 8.12 -37.81 17.74
N ALA A 551 8.16 -36.70 18.51
CA ALA A 551 7.27 -36.48 19.65
C ALA A 551 5.81 -36.18 19.24
N GLU A 552 5.57 -35.42 18.16
CA GLU A 552 4.24 -35.25 17.56
C GLU A 552 3.73 -36.56 16.92
N GLY A 553 4.61 -37.51 16.62
CA GLY A 553 4.25 -38.86 16.13
C GLY A 553 4.69 -39.18 14.70
N VAL A 554 5.47 -38.32 14.05
CA VAL A 554 5.98 -38.51 12.67
C VAL A 554 7.11 -39.54 12.67
N ARG A 555 6.80 -40.83 12.46
CA ARG A 555 7.77 -41.94 12.61
C ARG A 555 8.76 -42.12 11.46
N HIS A 556 8.49 -41.56 10.28
CA HIS A 556 9.38 -41.66 9.12
C HIS A 556 9.98 -40.29 8.80
N ILE A 557 11.22 -40.08 9.24
CA ILE A 557 11.97 -38.83 9.10
C ILE A 557 13.27 -39.09 8.32
N HIS A 558 13.57 -38.25 7.34
CA HIS A 558 14.84 -38.23 6.61
C HIS A 558 15.56 -36.89 6.79
N LEU A 559 16.87 -36.92 7.01
CA LEU A 559 17.76 -35.76 7.02
C LEU A 559 18.61 -35.73 5.74
N VAL A 560 18.50 -34.64 5.00
CA VAL A 560 19.17 -34.40 3.71
C VAL A 560 20.12 -33.21 3.91
N SER A 561 21.41 -33.32 3.57
CA SER A 561 22.41 -32.27 3.88
C SER A 561 23.47 -32.09 2.79
N ASP A 562 24.15 -30.93 2.81
CA ASP A 562 25.41 -30.67 2.09
C ASP A 562 26.61 -31.45 2.70
N ASP A 563 26.55 -31.90 3.97
CA ASP A 563 27.53 -32.80 4.61
C ASP A 563 26.86 -33.90 5.48
N PRO A 564 26.38 -35.00 4.86
CA PRO A 564 25.83 -36.14 5.61
C PRO A 564 26.88 -36.89 6.46
N LYS A 565 28.19 -36.64 6.31
CA LYS A 565 29.24 -37.32 7.11
C LYS A 565 29.35 -36.73 8.51
N ALA A 566 29.09 -35.43 8.67
CA ALA A 566 28.98 -34.80 9.98
C ALA A 566 27.79 -35.38 10.78
N TRP A 567 26.60 -35.41 10.17
CA TRP A 567 25.36 -35.83 10.81
C TRP A 567 25.33 -37.31 11.22
N ARG A 568 25.94 -38.22 10.45
CA ARG A 568 26.02 -39.66 10.76
C ARG A 568 26.79 -40.02 12.03
N LYS A 569 27.47 -39.05 12.68
CA LYS A 569 28.15 -39.23 13.98
C LYS A 569 27.40 -38.61 15.16
N ASN A 570 26.22 -38.02 14.93
CA ASN A 570 25.48 -37.31 15.96
C ASN A 570 24.51 -38.25 16.71
N ASN A 571 24.89 -38.61 17.93
CA ASN A 571 24.10 -39.50 18.81
C ASN A 571 22.83 -38.86 19.40
N GLU A 572 22.59 -37.57 19.17
CA GLU A 572 21.40 -36.87 19.70
C GLU A 572 20.15 -37.02 18.82
N LEU A 573 20.31 -37.44 17.56
CA LEU A 573 19.22 -37.64 16.62
C LEU A 573 18.26 -38.77 17.06
N PRO A 574 16.96 -38.72 16.72
CA PRO A 574 16.02 -39.80 17.00
C PRO A 574 16.45 -41.13 16.38
N ARG A 575 16.18 -42.24 17.08
CA ARG A 575 16.48 -43.59 16.59
C ARG A 575 15.60 -43.91 15.38
N GLY A 576 16.23 -44.20 14.23
CA GLY A 576 15.53 -44.57 12.99
C GLY A 576 15.49 -43.48 11.91
N ILE A 577 16.07 -42.30 12.15
CA ILE A 577 16.24 -41.28 11.09
C ILE A 577 17.22 -41.74 10.02
N GLU A 578 16.88 -41.53 8.74
CA GLU A 578 17.77 -41.82 7.61
C GLU A 578 18.55 -40.56 7.18
N ILE A 579 19.84 -40.66 6.87
CA ILE A 579 20.73 -39.50 6.60
C ILE A 579 21.41 -39.65 5.23
N VAL A 580 21.11 -38.75 4.28
CA VAL A 580 21.52 -38.83 2.87
C VAL A 580 22.11 -37.52 2.32
N ASP A 581 22.76 -37.59 1.15
CA ASP A 581 23.25 -36.41 0.41
C ASP A 581 22.09 -35.68 -0.30
N ARG A 582 22.21 -34.37 -0.50
CA ARG A 582 21.22 -33.57 -1.26
C ARG A 582 20.95 -34.03 -2.69
N SER A 583 21.88 -34.76 -3.31
CA SER A 583 21.68 -35.37 -4.64
C SER A 583 20.68 -36.54 -4.64
N GLU A 584 20.42 -37.15 -3.49
CA GLU A 584 19.50 -38.29 -3.32
C GLU A 584 18.02 -37.85 -3.09
N LEU A 585 17.73 -36.54 -3.09
CA LEU A 585 16.43 -35.97 -2.71
C LEU A 585 15.23 -36.51 -3.51
N ASP A 586 15.39 -36.82 -4.81
CA ASP A 586 14.29 -37.40 -5.61
C ASP A 586 13.95 -38.84 -5.17
N ALA A 587 14.97 -39.64 -4.84
CA ALA A 587 14.78 -41.01 -4.37
C ALA A 587 14.10 -41.05 -2.99
N VAL A 588 14.49 -40.19 -2.05
CA VAL A 588 13.82 -40.06 -0.75
C VAL A 588 12.35 -39.68 -0.90
N GLN A 589 12.04 -38.69 -1.75
CA GLN A 589 10.65 -38.29 -1.99
C GLN A 589 9.83 -39.45 -2.59
N ARG A 590 10.38 -40.22 -3.55
CA ARG A 590 9.69 -41.40 -4.11
C ARG A 590 9.42 -42.50 -3.08
N LYS A 591 10.26 -42.65 -2.05
CA LYS A 591 10.05 -43.59 -0.93
C LYS A 591 8.97 -43.13 0.05
N LEU A 592 8.98 -41.85 0.44
CA LEU A 592 8.07 -41.35 1.49
C LEU A 592 6.61 -41.20 1.01
N ARG A 593 6.36 -41.02 -0.28
CA ARG A 593 4.99 -40.87 -0.82
C ARG A 593 4.12 -42.13 -0.78
N SER A 594 4.70 -43.30 -0.50
CA SER A 594 3.98 -44.58 -0.39
C SER A 594 3.83 -45.06 1.05
N ILE A 595 3.93 -44.15 2.02
CA ILE A 595 3.79 -44.42 3.46
C ILE A 595 2.52 -43.73 3.96
N MET A 596 1.67 -44.45 4.66
CA MET A 596 0.44 -43.91 5.26
C MET A 596 0.75 -43.02 6.47
N GLY A 597 -0.05 -41.97 6.65
CA GLY A 597 0.11 -40.97 7.70
C GLY A 597 1.16 -39.89 7.40
N VAL A 598 1.56 -39.16 8.44
CA VAL A 598 2.48 -38.03 8.32
C VAL A 598 3.94 -38.51 8.29
N THR A 599 4.73 -37.98 7.35
CA THR A 599 6.16 -38.24 7.17
C THR A 599 6.95 -36.93 7.01
N GLY A 600 8.27 -36.96 7.22
CA GLY A 600 9.11 -35.76 7.26
C GLY A 600 10.42 -35.86 6.47
N ILE A 601 10.78 -34.76 5.80
CA ILE A 601 12.13 -34.50 5.27
C ILE A 601 12.64 -33.22 5.92
N ILE A 602 13.80 -33.28 6.57
CA ILE A 602 14.57 -32.12 7.01
C ILE A 602 15.67 -31.91 5.97
N TYR A 603 15.60 -30.82 5.20
CA TYR A 603 16.64 -30.44 4.24
C TYR A 603 17.51 -29.36 4.88
N GLU A 604 18.74 -29.70 5.21
CA GLU A 604 19.70 -28.84 5.91
C GLU A 604 20.66 -28.18 4.91
N GLN A 605 20.50 -26.86 4.71
CA GLN A 605 21.42 -26.05 3.93
C GLN A 605 21.35 -24.56 4.29
N THR A 606 22.39 -24.03 4.94
CA THR A 606 22.46 -22.62 5.39
C THR A 606 22.12 -21.60 4.30
N CYS A 607 21.30 -20.59 4.65
CA CYS A 607 20.86 -19.50 3.79
C CYS A 607 22.03 -18.76 3.12
N ALA A 608 21.92 -18.50 1.80
CA ALA A 608 22.95 -17.83 1.01
C ALA A 608 23.31 -16.42 1.53
N ALA A 609 22.33 -15.70 2.08
CA ALA A 609 22.56 -14.39 2.70
C ALA A 609 23.46 -14.48 3.94
N GLU A 610 23.23 -15.50 4.78
CA GLU A 610 23.98 -15.73 6.02
C GLU A 610 25.34 -16.38 5.75
N LYS A 611 25.46 -17.28 4.76
CA LYS A 611 26.76 -17.78 4.24
C LYS A 611 27.69 -16.59 3.88
N ARG A 612 27.19 -15.53 3.22
CA ARG A 612 27.95 -14.29 2.93
C ARG A 612 28.28 -13.47 4.19
N ARG A 613 27.38 -13.42 5.19
CA ARG A 613 27.61 -12.69 6.45
C ARG A 613 28.68 -13.35 7.31
N ARG A 614 28.65 -14.68 7.46
CA ARG A 614 29.64 -15.46 8.22
C ARG A 614 31.03 -15.39 7.58
N ARG A 615 31.11 -15.49 6.25
CA ARG A 615 32.35 -15.24 5.49
C ARG A 615 32.92 -13.83 5.73
N LYS A 616 32.09 -12.78 5.71
CA LYS A 616 32.53 -11.41 6.07
C LYS A 616 33.01 -11.28 7.52
N LYS A 617 32.48 -12.08 8.45
CA LYS A 617 32.92 -12.15 9.86
C LYS A 617 34.11 -13.10 10.10
N GLY A 618 34.56 -13.86 9.10
CA GLY A 618 35.57 -14.91 9.27
C GLY A 618 35.08 -16.19 9.96
N THR A 619 33.78 -16.31 10.28
CA THR A 619 33.19 -17.45 11.00
C THR A 619 32.69 -18.57 10.08
N LEU A 620 32.89 -18.44 8.77
CA LEU A 620 32.69 -19.49 7.76
C LEU A 620 33.75 -19.32 6.67
N SER A 621 34.29 -20.43 6.15
CA SER A 621 35.26 -20.40 5.06
C SER A 621 34.70 -19.76 3.79
N ASP A 622 35.48 -18.85 3.20
CA ASP A 622 35.19 -18.26 1.89
C ASP A 622 35.95 -19.04 0.80
N PRO A 623 35.28 -19.64 -0.19
CA PRO A 623 35.95 -20.38 -1.27
C PRO A 623 36.92 -19.48 -2.05
N ASP A 624 38.12 -19.98 -2.30
CA ASP A 624 39.16 -19.26 -3.07
C ASP A 624 38.92 -19.36 -4.59
N LEU A 625 37.75 -18.87 -4.99
CA LEU A 625 37.25 -18.89 -6.36
C LEU A 625 36.37 -17.66 -6.61
N GLN A 626 36.60 -16.98 -7.73
CA GLN A 626 35.74 -15.92 -8.26
C GLN A 626 35.33 -16.27 -9.69
N VAL A 627 34.11 -15.87 -10.08
CA VAL A 627 33.55 -16.15 -11.41
C VAL A 627 33.25 -14.81 -12.10
N TYR A 628 33.80 -14.64 -13.29
CA TYR A 628 33.60 -13.48 -14.15
C TYR A 628 32.96 -13.89 -15.48
N ILE A 629 32.36 -12.93 -16.18
CA ILE A 629 31.92 -13.07 -17.58
C ILE A 629 32.76 -12.09 -18.41
N ASN A 630 33.36 -12.54 -19.50
CA ASN A 630 34.11 -11.69 -20.42
C ASN A 630 33.13 -10.97 -21.39
N PRO A 631 32.94 -9.64 -21.30
CA PRO A 631 31.97 -8.93 -22.13
C PRO A 631 32.32 -8.92 -23.62
N ARG A 632 33.57 -9.22 -24.00
CA ARG A 632 34.00 -9.35 -25.40
C ARG A 632 33.63 -10.71 -26.03
N VAL A 633 33.32 -11.70 -25.20
CA VAL A 633 32.88 -13.06 -25.61
C VAL A 633 31.38 -13.26 -25.32
N CYS A 634 30.77 -12.39 -24.50
CA CYS A 634 29.37 -12.49 -24.14
C CYS A 634 28.43 -12.09 -25.29
N GLU A 635 27.53 -12.99 -25.66
CA GLU A 635 26.44 -12.75 -26.62
C GLU A 635 25.14 -12.26 -25.94
N GLY A 636 25.10 -12.25 -24.61
CA GLY A 636 23.90 -11.85 -23.84
C GLY A 636 22.79 -12.91 -23.76
N CYS A 637 23.03 -14.15 -24.24
CA CYS A 637 22.02 -15.21 -24.42
C CYS A 637 21.23 -15.63 -23.17
N GLY A 638 21.78 -15.46 -21.96
CA GLY A 638 21.07 -15.66 -20.70
C GLY A 638 20.95 -17.10 -20.17
N ASP A 639 21.59 -18.10 -20.78
CA ASP A 639 21.60 -19.49 -20.24
C ASP A 639 22.15 -19.54 -18.81
N CYS A 640 23.20 -18.77 -18.51
CA CYS A 640 23.74 -18.60 -17.16
C CYS A 640 22.69 -18.15 -16.13
N SER A 641 21.72 -17.32 -16.54
CA SER A 641 20.58 -16.91 -15.70
C SER A 641 19.56 -18.05 -15.54
N LYS A 642 19.26 -18.81 -16.62
CA LYS A 642 18.35 -19.97 -16.58
C LYS A 642 18.83 -21.08 -15.66
N GLN A 643 20.10 -21.48 -15.73
CA GLN A 643 20.64 -22.59 -14.93
C GLN A 643 20.78 -22.27 -13.43
N SER A 644 20.87 -20.98 -13.07
CA SER A 644 21.22 -20.56 -11.69
C SER A 644 20.18 -19.69 -10.99
N ASN A 645 19.19 -19.18 -11.73
CA ASN A 645 18.10 -18.35 -11.21
C ASN A 645 18.62 -17.14 -10.40
N CYS A 646 19.68 -16.49 -10.90
CA CYS A 646 20.61 -15.68 -10.10
C CYS A 646 20.62 -14.20 -10.50
N ILE A 647 20.21 -13.33 -9.57
CA ILE A 647 20.17 -11.87 -9.77
C ILE A 647 21.56 -11.20 -9.84
N ALA A 648 22.63 -11.85 -9.38
CA ALA A 648 24.00 -11.32 -9.53
C ALA A 648 24.56 -11.41 -10.97
N VAL A 649 23.74 -11.82 -11.96
CA VAL A 649 24.06 -11.75 -13.39
C VAL A 649 23.30 -10.55 -13.99
N GLU A 650 23.97 -9.41 -14.00
CA GLU A 650 23.39 -8.10 -14.35
C GLU A 650 23.60 -7.76 -15.85
N PRO A 651 22.76 -6.88 -16.43
CA PRO A 651 23.05 -6.28 -17.74
C PRO A 651 24.29 -5.37 -17.62
N LEU A 652 25.05 -5.28 -18.69
CA LEU A 652 26.16 -4.33 -18.84
C LEU A 652 26.05 -3.69 -20.22
N GLU A 653 25.80 -2.40 -20.30
CA GLU A 653 25.83 -1.69 -21.58
C GLU A 653 27.27 -1.51 -22.06
N THR A 654 27.48 -1.72 -23.37
CA THR A 654 28.79 -1.59 -24.01
C THR A 654 28.63 -1.08 -25.44
N PRO A 655 29.70 -0.53 -26.06
CA PRO A 655 29.72 -0.24 -27.50
C PRO A 655 29.45 -1.45 -28.42
N PHE A 656 29.45 -2.68 -27.88
CA PHE A 656 29.13 -3.92 -28.58
C PHE A 656 27.72 -4.45 -28.24
N GLY A 657 26.82 -3.56 -27.80
CA GLY A 657 25.47 -3.87 -27.32
C GLY A 657 25.43 -4.39 -25.88
N ARG A 658 24.22 -4.67 -25.38
CA ARG A 658 23.97 -5.19 -24.04
C ARG A 658 24.65 -6.54 -23.80
N LYS A 659 25.52 -6.60 -22.79
CA LYS A 659 26.23 -7.78 -22.31
C LYS A 659 25.69 -8.23 -20.95
N ARG A 660 26.28 -9.30 -20.40
CA ARG A 660 26.07 -9.71 -19.00
C ARG A 660 27.37 -9.60 -18.21
N ALA A 661 27.28 -9.22 -16.95
CA ALA A 661 28.38 -9.18 -15.99
C ALA A 661 28.00 -9.91 -14.70
N VAL A 662 28.99 -10.43 -13.96
CA VAL A 662 28.77 -10.96 -12.60
C VAL A 662 29.09 -9.86 -11.60
N ASN A 663 28.07 -9.39 -10.87
CA ASN A 663 28.25 -8.41 -9.81
C ASN A 663 28.99 -9.04 -8.63
N GLN A 664 30.28 -8.72 -8.51
CA GLN A 664 31.17 -9.26 -7.47
C GLN A 664 30.77 -8.80 -6.05
N SER A 665 30.03 -7.70 -5.92
CA SER A 665 29.44 -7.30 -4.64
C SER A 665 28.24 -8.16 -4.26
N ALA A 666 27.45 -8.65 -5.23
CA ALA A 666 26.25 -9.46 -4.99
C ALA A 666 26.47 -10.99 -5.00
N CYS A 667 27.55 -11.48 -5.62
CA CYS A 667 27.82 -12.91 -5.79
C CYS A 667 28.09 -13.65 -4.45
N ASN A 668 27.56 -14.88 -4.32
CA ASN A 668 27.71 -15.73 -3.13
C ASN A 668 28.59 -16.98 -3.33
N LYS A 669 29.23 -17.14 -4.51
CA LYS A 669 30.10 -18.29 -4.86
C LYS A 669 29.43 -19.68 -4.72
N ASP A 670 28.20 -19.82 -5.21
CA ASP A 670 27.47 -21.10 -5.30
C ASP A 670 27.81 -21.91 -6.58
N THR A 671 28.46 -21.27 -7.56
CA THR A 671 28.87 -21.79 -8.87
C THR A 671 27.80 -22.47 -9.74
N SER A 672 26.53 -22.59 -9.34
CA SER A 672 25.49 -23.20 -10.17
C SER A 672 25.27 -22.53 -11.55
N CYS A 673 25.77 -21.31 -11.77
CA CYS A 673 25.79 -20.66 -13.09
C CYS A 673 26.80 -21.27 -14.08
N THR A 674 27.88 -21.91 -13.63
CA THR A 674 28.87 -22.57 -14.49
C THR A 674 28.43 -23.97 -14.95
N LYS A 675 27.23 -24.41 -14.54
CA LYS A 675 26.52 -25.59 -15.12
C LYS A 675 25.94 -25.29 -16.51
N GLY A 676 25.87 -24.02 -16.91
CA GLY A 676 25.44 -23.60 -18.24
C GLY A 676 26.56 -23.67 -19.29
N LEU A 677 26.18 -23.93 -20.54
CA LEU A 677 27.12 -24.17 -21.65
C LEU A 677 27.60 -22.85 -22.26
N CYS A 678 28.33 -22.05 -21.47
CA CYS A 678 28.71 -20.70 -21.84
C CYS A 678 30.24 -20.49 -21.88
N PRO A 679 30.84 -20.23 -23.06
CA PRO A 679 32.29 -20.05 -23.20
C PRO A 679 32.81 -18.69 -22.70
N SER A 680 31.94 -17.79 -22.23
CA SER A 680 32.33 -16.46 -21.75
C SER A 680 32.70 -16.42 -20.25
N PHE A 681 32.55 -17.53 -19.51
CA PHE A 681 32.95 -17.62 -18.11
C PHE A 681 34.47 -17.66 -17.92
N VAL A 682 34.94 -16.97 -16.89
CA VAL A 682 36.34 -17.00 -16.43
C VAL A 682 36.36 -17.27 -14.92
N GLU A 683 36.94 -18.40 -14.52
CA GLU A 683 37.18 -18.74 -13.13
C GLU A 683 38.58 -18.29 -12.69
N VAL A 684 38.68 -17.59 -11.55
CA VAL A 684 39.93 -17.06 -11.01
C VAL A 684 40.11 -17.49 -9.56
N LYS A 685 41.26 -18.11 -9.25
CA LYS A 685 41.65 -18.58 -7.90
C LYS A 685 42.72 -17.65 -7.32
N GLY A 686 42.82 -17.54 -5.99
CA GLY A 686 43.77 -16.68 -5.28
C GLY A 686 43.52 -15.16 -5.36
N ALA A 687 42.68 -14.70 -6.30
CA ALA A 687 42.46 -13.29 -6.55
C ALA A 687 41.65 -12.59 -5.46
N LYS A 688 42.00 -11.33 -5.16
CA LYS A 688 41.35 -10.46 -4.18
C LYS A 688 40.99 -9.12 -4.84
N LEU A 689 39.77 -8.63 -4.58
CA LEU A 689 39.33 -7.34 -5.10
C LEU A 689 40.18 -6.20 -4.50
N LYS A 690 40.61 -5.25 -5.34
CA LYS A 690 41.31 -4.03 -4.89
C LYS A 690 40.36 -3.23 -4.01
N LYS A 691 40.80 -2.89 -2.79
CA LYS A 691 40.06 -2.02 -1.87
C LYS A 691 40.39 -0.54 -2.16
N PRO A 692 39.44 0.38 -2.00
CA PRO A 692 39.74 1.82 -2.03
C PRO A 692 40.60 2.22 -0.83
N ASP A 693 41.32 3.33 -0.94
CA ASP A 693 42.14 3.85 0.16
C ASP A 693 41.24 4.48 1.24
N LYS A 694 41.36 3.95 2.46
CA LYS A 694 40.59 4.43 3.62
C LYS A 694 41.09 5.76 4.17
N ALA A 695 42.39 6.02 4.10
CA ALA A 695 42.97 7.27 4.60
C ALA A 695 42.53 8.43 3.71
N GLN A 696 42.64 8.24 2.39
CA GLN A 696 42.19 9.24 1.41
C GLN A 696 40.68 9.53 1.55
N LEU A 697 39.83 8.50 1.66
CA LEU A 697 38.38 8.68 1.86
C LEU A 697 38.03 9.36 3.19
N ALA A 698 38.71 9.01 4.28
CA ALA A 698 38.47 9.64 5.58
C ALA A 698 38.90 11.11 5.58
N GLN A 699 40.04 11.43 4.95
CA GLN A 699 40.51 12.81 4.83
C GLN A 699 39.56 13.66 3.96
N LEU A 700 39.12 13.13 2.81
CA LEU A 700 38.13 13.81 1.96
C LEU A 700 36.83 14.11 2.72
N ALA A 701 36.35 13.16 3.54
CA ALA A 701 35.17 13.35 4.38
C ALA A 701 35.37 14.42 5.47
N VAL A 702 36.56 14.50 6.08
CA VAL A 702 36.92 15.55 7.05
C VAL A 702 37.00 16.93 6.39
N GLU A 703 37.60 17.02 5.20
CA GLU A 703 37.69 18.26 4.42
C GLU A 703 36.30 18.77 3.99
N MET A 704 35.42 17.85 3.55
CA MET A 704 34.02 18.17 3.26
C MET A 704 33.26 18.62 4.52
N LEU A 705 33.34 17.86 5.63
CA LEU A 705 32.67 18.20 6.89
C LEU A 705 33.14 19.54 7.48
N ALA A 706 34.43 19.89 7.35
CA ALA A 706 34.96 21.17 7.79
C ALA A 706 34.51 22.36 6.91
N SER A 707 34.14 22.10 5.65
CA SER A 707 33.54 23.11 4.77
C SER A 707 32.08 23.41 5.15
N LEU A 708 31.34 22.38 5.58
CA LEU A 708 29.91 22.47 5.90
C LEU A 708 29.65 23.35 7.14
N PRO A 709 28.69 24.29 7.08
CA PRO A 709 28.20 25.01 8.24
C PRO A 709 27.35 24.11 9.15
N MET A 710 27.25 24.46 10.44
CA MET A 710 26.34 23.77 11.37
C MET A 710 24.88 24.16 11.07
N PRO A 711 23.96 23.19 10.95
CA PRO A 711 22.55 23.47 10.71
C PRO A 711 21.89 24.10 11.95
N VAL A 712 20.98 25.05 11.74
CA VAL A 712 20.12 25.55 12.82
C VAL A 712 18.95 24.59 13.05
N VAL A 713 19.02 23.88 14.17
CA VAL A 713 17.97 22.96 14.63
C VAL A 713 16.74 23.77 15.08
N PRO A 714 15.57 23.59 14.44
CA PRO A 714 14.35 24.28 14.87
C PRO A 714 13.84 23.72 16.21
N PRO A 715 13.17 24.55 17.05
CA PRO A 715 12.58 24.07 18.29
C PRO A 715 11.44 23.10 17.99
N LEU A 716 11.56 21.86 18.47
CA LEU A 716 10.63 20.78 18.18
C LEU A 716 9.24 21.08 18.76
N ALA A 717 8.23 21.37 17.92
CA ALA A 717 6.89 21.75 18.36
C ALA A 717 5.94 20.54 18.34
N GLY A 718 6.10 19.65 19.32
CA GLY A 718 5.44 18.34 19.35
C GLY A 718 6.06 17.35 18.35
N ASN A 719 5.25 16.44 17.82
CA ASN A 719 5.71 15.32 16.98
C ASN A 719 6.24 15.77 15.61
N TYR A 720 7.54 15.53 15.36
CA TYR A 720 8.18 15.61 14.05
C TYR A 720 8.28 14.21 13.42
N ASN A 721 7.90 14.07 12.15
CA ASN A 721 7.57 12.81 11.49
C ASN A 721 8.46 12.60 10.26
N ILE A 722 9.36 11.61 10.30
CA ILE A 722 10.27 11.26 9.21
C ILE A 722 9.84 9.93 8.59
N LEU A 723 9.74 9.87 7.26
CA LEU A 723 9.51 8.66 6.49
C LEU A 723 10.76 8.34 5.67
N CYS A 724 11.44 7.25 5.97
CA CYS A 724 12.52 6.73 5.13
C CYS A 724 11.95 5.69 4.16
N ALA A 725 12.34 5.72 2.88
CA ALA A 725 11.86 4.81 1.84
C ALA A 725 13.04 4.22 1.05
N GLY A 726 13.02 2.94 0.70
CA GLY A 726 14.11 2.33 -0.06
C GLY A 726 13.95 0.84 -0.35
N ILE A 727 14.98 0.21 -0.91
CA ILE A 727 15.06 -1.25 -1.12
C ILE A 727 16.05 -1.91 -0.15
N GLY A 728 15.69 -3.10 0.34
CA GLY A 728 16.53 -3.93 1.20
C GLY A 728 16.61 -3.48 2.66
N GLY A 729 16.05 -4.29 3.57
CA GLY A 729 15.82 -3.93 4.97
C GLY A 729 17.05 -3.42 5.71
N THR A 730 18.22 -4.03 5.52
CA THR A 730 19.44 -3.66 6.26
C THR A 730 19.95 -2.24 6.01
N GLY A 731 19.46 -1.53 4.99
CA GLY A 731 19.78 -0.11 4.77
C GLY A 731 18.82 0.80 5.51
N VAL A 732 17.56 0.84 5.04
CA VAL A 732 16.52 1.78 5.50
C VAL A 732 16.25 1.66 7.01
N LEU A 733 16.18 0.43 7.55
CA LEU A 733 15.94 0.19 8.97
C LEU A 733 17.11 0.70 9.85
N THR A 734 18.34 0.64 9.36
CA THR A 734 19.50 1.18 10.07
C THR A 734 19.46 2.71 10.10
N VAL A 735 18.96 3.38 9.07
CA VAL A 735 18.75 4.84 9.10
C VAL A 735 17.68 5.21 10.14
N GLY A 736 16.54 4.52 10.15
CA GLY A 736 15.48 4.73 11.15
C GLY A 736 15.95 4.53 12.59
N ALA A 737 16.65 3.42 12.85
CA ALA A 737 17.22 3.12 14.16
C ALA A 737 18.31 4.12 14.60
N LEU A 738 19.16 4.60 13.69
CA LEU A 738 20.18 5.61 13.99
C LEU A 738 19.55 6.97 14.35
N LEU A 739 18.48 7.38 13.65
CA LEU A 739 17.75 8.62 13.96
C LEU A 739 17.10 8.55 15.35
N GLY A 740 16.44 7.43 15.68
CA GLY A 740 15.85 7.22 17.01
C GLY A 740 16.91 7.18 18.13
N ALA A 741 18.03 6.49 17.90
CA ALA A 741 19.13 6.43 18.88
C ALA A 741 19.82 7.80 19.09
N ALA A 742 20.00 8.59 18.03
CA ALA A 742 20.57 9.94 18.13
C ALA A 742 19.67 10.88 18.94
N ALA A 743 18.36 10.83 18.71
CA ALA A 743 17.39 11.61 19.47
C ALA A 743 17.39 11.25 20.97
N HIS A 744 17.41 9.96 21.31
CA HIS A 744 17.53 9.51 22.69
C HIS A 744 18.81 10.02 23.37
N VAL A 745 19.95 9.96 22.68
CA VAL A 745 21.24 10.51 23.18
C VAL A 745 21.20 12.03 23.36
N GLN A 746 20.36 12.73 22.58
CA GLN A 746 20.11 14.18 22.71
C GLN A 746 19.10 14.52 23.84
N GLY A 747 18.50 13.52 24.51
CA GLY A 747 17.47 13.73 25.53
C GLY A 747 16.09 14.04 24.96
N LEU A 748 15.83 13.67 23.70
CA LEU A 748 14.53 13.74 23.05
C LEU A 748 13.86 12.36 23.06
N ALA A 749 12.52 12.33 23.08
CA ALA A 749 11.76 11.11 22.88
C ALA A 749 11.72 10.70 21.40
N ALA A 750 11.76 9.40 21.13
CA ALA A 750 11.70 8.88 19.77
C ALA A 750 10.94 7.55 19.66
N SER A 751 10.34 7.33 18.50
CA SER A 751 9.54 6.15 18.15
C SER A 751 9.87 5.73 16.73
N VAL A 752 10.21 4.46 16.49
CA VAL A 752 10.50 3.93 15.15
C VAL A 752 9.53 2.80 14.82
N LEU A 753 8.84 2.89 13.68
CA LEU A 753 7.92 1.87 13.18
C LEU A 753 8.30 1.47 11.75
N ASP A 754 8.68 0.20 11.59
CA ASP A 754 9.28 -0.31 10.35
C ASP A 754 8.34 -1.23 9.56
N PHE A 755 8.40 -1.11 8.23
CA PHE A 755 7.65 -1.93 7.28
C PHE A 755 8.60 -2.52 6.24
N THR A 756 8.75 -3.85 6.23
CA THR A 756 9.56 -4.57 5.23
C THR A 756 8.68 -5.35 4.26
N GLY A 757 8.91 -5.19 2.96
CA GLY A 757 8.30 -6.01 1.93
C GLY A 757 8.92 -7.42 1.87
N LEU A 758 8.26 -8.33 1.14
CA LEU A 758 8.52 -9.78 1.06
C LEU A 758 9.96 -10.24 0.73
N SER A 759 10.92 -9.35 0.47
CA SER A 759 12.33 -9.70 0.24
C SER A 759 13.26 -8.68 0.89
N PRO A 760 14.03 -9.04 1.96
CA PRO A 760 14.96 -8.14 2.66
C PRO A 760 16.14 -7.57 1.85
N LYS A 761 16.19 -7.80 0.54
CA LYS A 761 17.21 -7.24 -0.37
C LYS A 761 16.62 -6.60 -1.62
N ASN A 762 15.58 -7.21 -2.19
CA ASN A 762 15.02 -6.81 -3.49
C ASN A 762 13.58 -6.25 -3.36
N GLY A 763 13.00 -6.28 -2.16
CA GLY A 763 11.69 -5.71 -1.84
C GLY A 763 11.80 -4.28 -1.32
N SER A 764 10.67 -3.58 -1.41
CA SER A 764 10.44 -2.26 -0.82
C SER A 764 10.51 -2.28 0.71
N VAL A 765 10.91 -1.16 1.30
CA VAL A 765 11.01 -0.95 2.75
C VAL A 765 10.64 0.50 3.06
N LEU A 766 9.83 0.70 4.11
CA LEU A 766 9.56 2.01 4.70
C LEU A 766 9.94 1.98 6.19
N SER A 767 10.46 3.08 6.72
CA SER A 767 10.69 3.29 8.15
C SER A 767 10.05 4.61 8.57
N GLN A 768 9.27 4.61 9.65
CA GLN A 768 8.56 5.76 10.17
C GLN A 768 9.17 6.15 11.51
N VAL A 769 9.91 7.26 11.55
CA VAL A 769 10.51 7.80 12.79
C VAL A 769 9.68 8.99 13.26
N ARG A 770 9.28 8.97 14.53
CA ARG A 770 8.71 10.10 15.25
C ARG A 770 9.69 10.60 16.29
N LEU A 771 9.85 11.91 16.38
CA LEU A 771 10.64 12.60 17.39
C LEU A 771 9.72 13.55 18.16
N ALA A 772 9.90 13.65 19.48
CA ALA A 772 9.17 14.57 20.35
C ALA A 772 10.09 15.05 21.51
N ARG A 773 9.66 16.02 22.32
CA ARG A 773 10.50 16.49 23.46
C ARG A 773 10.52 15.50 24.60
N THR A 774 9.35 14.96 24.95
CA THR A 774 9.16 14.01 26.04
C THR A 774 8.31 12.83 25.57
N GLU A 775 8.33 11.72 26.30
CA GLU A 775 7.67 10.48 25.86
C GLU A 775 6.14 10.63 25.84
N GLU A 776 5.59 11.46 26.71
CA GLU A 776 4.15 11.75 26.80
C GLU A 776 3.59 12.41 25.53
N GLU A 777 4.41 13.12 24.75
CA GLU A 777 4.02 13.73 23.47
C GLU A 777 3.77 12.67 22.36
N ILE A 778 4.33 11.45 22.46
CA ILE A 778 4.24 10.42 21.40
C ILE A 778 3.03 9.48 21.63
N HIS A 779 1.82 10.00 21.44
CA HIS A 779 0.58 9.22 21.63
C HIS A 779 0.38 8.07 20.62
N ALA A 780 1.12 8.02 19.50
CA ALA A 780 0.98 6.99 18.48
C ALA A 780 2.29 6.76 17.69
N VAL A 781 2.65 5.48 17.51
CA VAL A 781 3.84 5.00 16.78
C VAL A 781 3.76 5.19 15.27
N ARG A 782 2.55 5.08 14.69
CA ARG A 782 2.32 5.14 13.24
C ARG A 782 2.08 6.58 12.79
N ILE A 783 2.76 7.00 11.71
CA ILE A 783 2.50 8.28 11.06
C ILE A 783 1.16 8.19 10.31
N GLY A 784 0.27 9.13 10.57
CA GLY A 784 -1.07 9.22 10.00
C GLY A 784 -1.08 9.87 8.61
N ALA A 785 -2.24 9.83 7.95
CA ALA A 785 -2.42 10.47 6.64
C ALA A 785 -2.10 11.98 6.71
N GLY A 786 -1.35 12.50 5.75
CA GLY A 786 -0.97 13.92 5.70
C GLY A 786 -0.08 14.45 6.84
N THR A 787 0.65 13.60 7.59
CA THR A 787 1.42 14.04 8.77
C THR A 787 2.95 13.95 8.67
N VAL A 788 3.54 13.51 7.56
CA VAL A 788 5.01 13.50 7.38
C VAL A 788 5.58 14.92 7.28
N ASP A 789 6.68 15.19 7.98
CA ASP A 789 7.50 16.40 7.89
C ASP A 789 8.69 16.22 6.93
N LEU A 790 9.33 15.04 6.92
CA LEU A 790 10.53 14.75 6.12
C LEU A 790 10.47 13.37 5.46
N LEU A 791 10.77 13.31 4.16
CA LEU A 791 10.94 12.09 3.36
C LEU A 791 12.44 11.86 3.04
N LEU A 792 12.96 10.67 3.33
CA LEU A 792 14.33 10.25 3.01
C LEU A 792 14.30 9.02 2.08
N ALA A 793 14.38 9.24 0.77
CA ALA A 793 14.18 8.21 -0.25
C ALA A 793 15.51 7.72 -0.84
N ALA A 794 15.88 6.48 -0.54
CA ALA A 794 17.03 5.77 -1.11
C ALA A 794 16.68 4.98 -2.40
N ASP A 795 15.39 4.74 -2.68
CA ASP A 795 14.88 4.19 -3.94
C ASP A 795 13.62 4.97 -4.37
N LEU A 796 13.66 5.50 -5.59
CA LEU A 796 12.61 6.37 -6.16
C LEU A 796 11.25 5.66 -6.30
N LEU A 797 11.23 4.38 -6.71
CA LEU A 797 10.00 3.62 -6.93
C LEU A 797 9.27 3.31 -5.60
N VAL A 798 10.00 3.21 -4.49
CA VAL A 798 9.40 2.98 -3.16
C VAL A 798 8.84 4.29 -2.58
N ALA A 799 9.52 5.41 -2.79
CA ALA A 799 9.04 6.72 -2.36
C ALA A 799 7.78 7.18 -3.13
N ALA A 800 7.64 6.79 -4.39
CA ALA A 800 6.47 7.08 -5.21
C ALA A 800 5.25 6.16 -4.93
N GLY A 801 5.39 5.09 -4.14
CA GLY A 801 4.30 4.14 -3.87
C GLY A 801 3.20 4.65 -2.94
N GLU A 802 2.01 4.04 -3.03
CA GLU A 802 0.79 4.44 -2.30
C GLU A 802 0.99 4.71 -0.79
N GLU A 803 1.61 3.75 -0.09
CA GLU A 803 1.84 3.83 1.36
C GLU A 803 2.76 5.00 1.73
N SER A 804 3.64 5.45 0.84
CA SER A 804 4.37 6.70 1.03
C SER A 804 3.42 7.89 0.88
N GLN A 805 2.75 7.97 -0.28
CA GLN A 805 1.94 9.11 -0.71
C GLN A 805 0.81 9.48 0.25
N ILE A 806 0.04 8.50 0.76
CA ILE A 806 -1.07 8.75 1.71
C ILE A 806 -0.63 9.48 3.00
N ARG A 807 0.66 9.40 3.38
CA ARG A 807 1.20 10.02 4.61
C ARG A 807 1.90 11.35 4.36
N LEU A 808 2.27 11.66 3.12
CA LEU A 808 2.82 12.98 2.77
C LEU A 808 1.72 14.04 2.82
N SER A 809 2.09 15.29 3.06
CA SER A 809 1.19 16.45 2.92
C SER A 809 1.87 17.53 2.09
N PRO A 810 1.18 18.11 1.08
CA PRO A 810 1.74 19.13 0.20
C PRO A 810 2.08 20.43 0.94
N HIS A 811 1.52 20.64 2.14
CA HIS A 811 1.77 21.83 2.95
C HIS A 811 2.79 21.61 4.09
N ARG A 812 3.30 20.38 4.26
CA ARG A 812 4.12 19.99 5.41
C ARG A 812 5.40 19.25 5.05
N THR A 813 5.36 18.34 4.07
CA THR A 813 6.46 17.41 3.82
C THR A 813 7.58 18.03 2.96
N ARG A 814 8.84 17.87 3.41
CA ARG A 814 10.05 18.10 2.61
C ARG A 814 10.69 16.75 2.23
N GLY A 815 11.48 16.68 1.17
CA GLY A 815 12.05 15.42 0.68
C GLY A 815 13.51 15.50 0.24
N VAL A 816 14.26 14.42 0.50
CA VAL A 816 15.59 14.15 -0.04
C VAL A 816 15.53 12.80 -0.77
N VAL A 817 15.94 12.76 -2.04
CA VAL A 817 15.69 11.63 -2.94
C VAL A 817 16.96 11.23 -3.70
N ASN A 818 17.28 9.95 -3.69
CA ASN A 818 18.28 9.32 -4.54
C ASN A 818 17.69 9.01 -5.93
N LEU A 819 18.43 9.34 -7.00
CA LEU A 819 17.98 9.16 -8.38
C LEU A 819 18.50 7.86 -9.03
N ASP A 820 19.55 7.22 -8.48
CA ASP A 820 20.18 6.02 -9.07
C ASP A 820 19.17 4.87 -9.38
N ALA A 821 18.98 4.57 -10.67
CA ALA A 821 18.04 3.55 -11.14
C ALA A 821 18.55 2.09 -10.98
N ALA A 822 18.37 1.50 -9.79
CA ALA A 822 18.72 0.10 -9.54
C ALA A 822 17.84 -0.90 -10.36
N PRO A 823 18.40 -1.95 -11.02
CA PRO A 823 17.64 -2.91 -11.85
C PRO A 823 16.54 -3.70 -11.12
N THR A 824 15.52 -4.17 -11.85
CA THR A 824 14.46 -5.06 -11.30
C THR A 824 14.77 -6.55 -11.54
N ALA A 825 14.07 -7.43 -10.79
CA ALA A 825 14.18 -8.88 -10.97
C ALA A 825 13.68 -9.37 -12.35
N ASP A 826 12.84 -8.58 -13.03
CA ASP A 826 12.32 -8.89 -14.36
C ASP A 826 13.42 -9.04 -15.42
N VAL A 827 14.59 -8.44 -15.19
CA VAL A 827 15.78 -8.53 -16.07
C VAL A 827 16.35 -9.97 -16.19
N ILE A 828 15.94 -10.87 -15.29
CA ILE A 828 16.27 -12.31 -15.31
C ILE A 828 15.36 -13.07 -16.30
N GLN A 829 14.09 -12.65 -16.44
CA GLN A 829 13.11 -13.25 -17.36
C GLN A 829 13.09 -12.56 -18.73
N ASN A 830 13.29 -11.24 -18.78
CA ASN A 830 13.38 -10.42 -19.98
C ASN A 830 14.76 -9.73 -20.06
N ARG A 831 15.52 -9.97 -21.13
CA ARG A 831 16.89 -9.46 -21.29
C ARG A 831 16.95 -7.92 -21.46
N ASP A 832 15.91 -7.30 -22.02
CA ASP A 832 16.04 -6.05 -22.80
C ASP A 832 15.31 -4.82 -22.20
N MET A 833 15.06 -4.81 -20.89
CA MET A 833 14.35 -3.72 -20.16
C MET A 833 15.19 -2.44 -19.91
N ILE A 834 14.53 -1.27 -19.79
CA ILE A 834 15.10 0.10 -19.62
C ILE A 834 14.25 0.88 -18.58
N ILE A 835 14.79 1.94 -17.93
CA ILE A 835 14.12 2.72 -16.86
C ILE A 835 14.23 4.27 -16.98
N GLU A 836 15.31 4.86 -17.51
CA GLU A 836 15.60 6.33 -17.40
C GLU A 836 16.16 6.95 -18.71
N ILE A 837 16.17 8.29 -18.80
CA ILE A 837 16.81 9.09 -19.88
C ILE A 837 17.83 10.06 -19.26
N ASP A 838 19.09 10.01 -19.71
CA ASP A 838 20.21 10.81 -19.19
C ASP A 838 20.17 12.29 -19.66
N GLY A 839 20.81 13.19 -18.89
CA GLY A 839 21.08 14.58 -19.25
C GLY A 839 19.92 15.59 -19.24
N LEU A 840 18.70 15.17 -18.90
CA LEU A 840 17.47 15.99 -18.96
C LEU A 840 16.94 16.37 -17.57
N THR A 841 16.45 17.60 -17.43
CA THR A 841 15.66 18.07 -16.27
C THR A 841 14.40 18.78 -16.76
N LEU A 842 13.27 18.57 -16.07
CA LEU A 842 11.98 19.19 -16.37
C LEU A 842 11.40 19.84 -15.11
N ASP A 843 10.92 21.06 -15.24
CA ASP A 843 10.32 21.86 -14.17
C ASP A 843 8.87 22.21 -14.53
N LEU A 844 7.94 22.10 -13.59
CA LEU A 844 6.50 22.39 -13.76
C LEU A 844 5.93 22.98 -12.46
N GLY A 845 5.05 23.98 -12.55
CA GLY A 845 4.37 24.51 -11.36
C GLY A 845 3.27 25.53 -11.63
N ARG A 846 2.47 25.81 -10.58
CA ARG A 846 1.48 26.89 -10.50
C ARG A 846 1.73 27.71 -9.23
N ILE A 847 1.52 29.01 -9.31
CA ILE A 847 1.50 29.96 -8.19
C ILE A 847 0.15 30.70 -8.23
N ASP A 848 -0.47 30.92 -7.08
CA ASP A 848 -1.81 31.50 -6.90
C ASP A 848 -1.84 32.83 -6.12
N ARG A 849 -0.89 33.02 -5.20
CA ARG A 849 -0.78 34.21 -4.34
C ARG A 849 0.66 34.69 -4.17
N VAL A 850 0.82 35.98 -3.86
CA VAL A 850 2.11 36.61 -3.49
C VAL A 850 1.97 37.38 -2.19
N ASN A 851 3.07 37.59 -1.48
CA ASN A 851 3.20 38.49 -0.34
C ASN A 851 4.33 39.46 -0.63
N GLN A 852 4.06 40.77 -0.62
CA GLN A 852 5.01 41.80 -1.04
C GLN A 852 6.04 42.13 0.05
N ARG A 853 7.18 42.69 -0.35
CA ARG A 853 8.34 42.93 0.53
C ARG A 853 8.05 43.95 1.66
N ASP A 854 6.95 44.68 1.57
CA ASP A 854 6.44 45.69 2.49
C ASP A 854 5.08 45.33 3.14
N SER A 855 4.53 44.14 2.87
CA SER A 855 3.26 43.68 3.46
C SER A 855 3.41 42.45 4.37
N SER A 856 2.28 41.95 4.85
CA SER A 856 2.14 40.70 5.61
C SER A 856 0.92 39.87 5.22
N ASP A 857 0.06 40.38 4.33
CA ASP A 857 -1.06 39.64 3.73
C ASP A 857 -0.65 38.89 2.45
N THR A 858 -1.57 38.10 1.92
CA THR A 858 -1.39 37.35 0.67
C THR A 858 -2.36 37.88 -0.38
N GLU A 859 -1.83 38.60 -1.37
CA GLU A 859 -2.59 39.20 -2.47
C GLU A 859 -2.57 38.34 -3.74
N GLU A 860 -3.41 38.72 -4.70
CA GLU A 860 -3.42 38.13 -6.03
C GLU A 860 -2.22 38.59 -6.86
N LEU A 861 -1.81 37.80 -7.85
CA LEU A 861 -0.66 38.10 -8.68
C LEU A 861 -0.97 39.26 -9.65
N THR A 862 -0.07 40.24 -9.72
CA THR A 862 -0.14 41.37 -10.65
C THR A 862 1.09 41.40 -11.57
N VAL A 863 1.02 42.08 -12.72
CA VAL A 863 2.18 42.31 -13.60
C VAL A 863 2.90 43.61 -13.24
N PHE A 864 4.24 43.61 -13.26
CA PHE A 864 5.03 44.81 -13.02
C PHE A 864 4.87 45.83 -14.15
N ASN A 865 4.36 47.02 -13.82
CA ASN A 865 4.04 48.09 -14.79
C ASN A 865 4.53 49.48 -14.33
N ALA A 866 5.69 49.56 -13.69
CA ALA A 866 6.35 50.83 -13.40
C ALA A 866 7.31 51.25 -14.53
N GLY A 867 7.57 52.55 -14.63
CA GLY A 867 8.43 53.15 -15.65
C GLY A 867 7.68 53.49 -16.95
N LYS A 868 8.37 53.36 -18.08
CA LYS A 868 7.87 53.62 -19.45
C LYS A 868 7.70 52.30 -20.21
N ARG A 869 6.95 51.36 -19.64
CA ARG A 869 6.68 50.03 -20.25
C ARG A 869 5.52 49.99 -21.22
N ASN A 870 4.63 50.98 -21.20
CA ASN A 870 3.41 51.03 -22.03
C ASN A 870 2.53 49.77 -21.92
N ILE A 871 2.62 49.02 -20.81
CA ILE A 871 1.71 47.91 -20.55
C ILE A 871 0.35 48.50 -20.12
N VAL A 872 -0.72 48.06 -20.77
CA VAL A 872 -2.09 48.48 -20.54
C VAL A 872 -2.92 47.24 -20.25
N LEU A 873 -3.58 47.25 -19.09
CA LEU A 873 -4.44 46.18 -18.61
C LEU A 873 -5.91 46.47 -18.93
N GLY A 874 -6.65 45.42 -19.27
CA GLY A 874 -8.09 45.44 -19.52
C GLY A 874 -8.90 45.32 -18.23
N GLN A 875 -9.87 44.39 -18.22
CA GLN A 875 -10.68 44.11 -17.03
C GLN A 875 -9.93 43.24 -16.02
N ALA A 876 -9.18 42.24 -16.48
CA ALA A 876 -8.25 41.49 -15.64
C ALA A 876 -7.06 42.39 -15.25
N LYS A 877 -6.86 42.56 -13.94
CA LYS A 877 -5.75 43.33 -13.35
C LYS A 877 -4.92 42.50 -12.37
N THR A 878 -5.52 41.45 -11.85
CA THR A 878 -4.97 40.42 -10.97
C THR A 878 -5.20 39.04 -11.59
N SER A 879 -4.50 38.03 -11.08
CA SER A 879 -4.69 36.62 -11.43
C SER A 879 -4.37 35.72 -10.22
N ASP A 880 -5.07 34.59 -10.11
CA ASP A 880 -4.79 33.50 -9.17
C ASP A 880 -4.12 32.29 -9.86
N GLU A 881 -3.59 32.50 -11.06
CA GLU A 881 -2.99 31.45 -11.90
C GLU A 881 -1.76 31.97 -12.67
N PHE A 882 -0.58 31.85 -12.07
CA PHE A 882 0.69 31.85 -12.81
C PHE A 882 1.18 30.41 -13.01
N VAL A 883 1.15 29.92 -14.24
CA VAL A 883 1.60 28.57 -14.61
C VAL A 883 2.94 28.67 -15.33
N PHE A 884 3.91 27.86 -14.91
CA PHE A 884 5.20 27.74 -15.59
C PHE A 884 5.55 26.28 -15.89
N GLY A 885 6.31 26.07 -16.95
CA GLY A 885 6.78 24.76 -17.37
C GLY A 885 7.95 24.84 -18.32
N GLY A 886 8.97 24.01 -18.13
CA GLY A 886 10.19 24.08 -18.93
C GLY A 886 11.14 22.91 -18.69
N GLY A 887 12.33 23.06 -19.21
CA GLY A 887 13.39 22.07 -19.02
C GLY A 887 14.77 22.58 -19.40
N ARG A 888 15.76 21.85 -18.90
CA ARG A 888 17.19 22.03 -19.16
C ARG A 888 17.76 20.74 -19.72
N TYR A 889 18.62 20.86 -20.73
CA TYR A 889 19.42 19.74 -21.23
C TYR A 889 20.91 20.09 -21.19
N GLN A 890 21.72 19.15 -20.70
CA GLN A 890 23.16 19.30 -20.51
C GLN A 890 23.91 18.55 -21.63
N TRP A 891 24.25 19.26 -22.72
CA TRP A 891 24.86 18.65 -23.92
C TRP A 891 26.30 18.19 -23.69
N SER A 892 27.05 18.92 -22.86
CA SER A 892 28.39 18.58 -22.37
C SER A 892 28.64 19.30 -21.04
N PRO A 893 29.75 19.08 -20.32
CA PRO A 893 30.07 19.87 -19.12
C PRO A 893 30.18 21.39 -19.38
N GLU A 894 30.50 21.78 -20.60
CA GLU A 894 30.74 23.17 -21.03
C GLU A 894 29.47 23.88 -21.53
N LEU A 895 28.49 23.14 -22.06
CA LEU A 895 27.32 23.68 -22.76
C LEU A 895 25.98 23.17 -22.18
N ALA A 896 25.12 24.12 -21.81
CA ALA A 896 23.73 23.85 -21.44
C ALA A 896 22.76 24.78 -22.17
N THR A 897 21.59 24.24 -22.50
CA THR A 897 20.45 25.01 -23.01
C THR A 897 19.23 24.77 -22.14
N SER A 898 18.45 25.82 -21.89
CA SER A 898 17.15 25.70 -21.24
C SER A 898 16.06 26.44 -22.01
N TYR A 899 14.85 25.90 -21.93
CA TYR A 899 13.62 26.53 -22.44
C TYR A 899 12.57 26.53 -21.32
N TYR A 900 11.89 27.66 -21.12
CA TYR A 900 10.78 27.76 -20.18
C TYR A 900 9.61 28.53 -20.80
N TYR A 901 8.41 28.11 -20.44
CA TYR A 901 7.16 28.86 -20.59
C TYR A 901 6.73 29.38 -19.22
N GLY A 902 6.16 30.59 -19.17
CA GLY A 902 5.47 31.14 -18.02
C GLY A 902 4.30 32.02 -18.45
N GLY A 903 3.11 31.75 -17.94
CA GLY A 903 1.89 32.51 -18.22
C GLY A 903 1.21 32.96 -16.94
N LEU A 904 0.88 34.26 -16.85
CA LEU A 904 0.03 34.87 -15.84
C LEU A 904 -1.36 35.02 -16.46
N ASP A 905 -2.33 34.19 -16.03
CA ASP A 905 -3.60 34.01 -16.74
C ASP A 905 -4.36 35.33 -16.94
N GLY A 906 -4.99 35.46 -18.10
CA GLY A 906 -5.67 36.66 -18.56
C GLY A 906 -4.76 37.88 -18.80
N ILE A 907 -3.48 37.85 -18.44
CA ILE A 907 -2.58 39.01 -18.53
C ILE A 907 -1.50 38.78 -19.61
N TYR A 908 -0.53 37.89 -19.41
CA TYR A 908 0.58 37.69 -20.35
C TYR A 908 1.15 36.28 -20.31
N LYS A 909 1.73 35.85 -21.43
CA LYS A 909 2.56 34.65 -21.53
C LYS A 909 3.92 34.95 -22.12
N GLN A 910 4.90 34.14 -21.75
CA GLN A 910 6.30 34.37 -22.04
C GLN A 910 7.03 33.06 -22.35
N HIS A 911 7.84 33.08 -23.40
CA HIS A 911 8.72 32.00 -23.80
C HIS A 911 10.17 32.46 -23.60
N LEU A 912 10.94 31.68 -22.85
CA LEU A 912 12.29 32.02 -22.38
C LEU A 912 13.29 30.98 -22.89
N VAL A 913 14.34 31.44 -23.56
CA VAL A 913 15.43 30.60 -24.07
C VAL A 913 16.75 31.06 -23.47
N TYR A 914 17.50 30.12 -22.90
CA TYR A 914 18.81 30.35 -22.30
C TYR A 914 19.87 29.46 -22.95
N LEU A 915 21.02 30.04 -23.26
CA LEU A 915 22.24 29.32 -23.59
C LEU A 915 23.34 29.78 -22.65
N VAL A 916 23.93 28.84 -21.91
CA VAL A 916 25.10 29.08 -21.08
C VAL A 916 26.24 28.21 -21.56
N HIS A 917 27.34 28.86 -21.94
CA HIS A 917 28.56 28.22 -22.42
C HIS A 917 29.75 28.69 -21.59
N GLN A 918 30.62 27.77 -21.18
CA GLN A 918 31.88 28.07 -20.49
C GLN A 918 33.05 27.57 -21.33
N LEU A 919 33.85 28.49 -21.84
CA LEU A 919 35.04 28.17 -22.63
C LEU A 919 36.30 28.28 -21.76
N PRO A 920 36.84 27.16 -21.23
CA PRO A 920 38.17 27.16 -20.61
C PRO A 920 39.23 27.47 -21.66
N LEU A 921 39.99 28.54 -21.46
CA LEU A 921 41.00 29.00 -22.42
C LEU A 921 42.38 28.42 -22.09
N VAL A 922 42.84 28.65 -20.86
CA VAL A 922 44.04 28.09 -20.24
C VAL A 922 43.83 28.01 -18.72
N ALA A 923 44.76 27.42 -17.98
CA ALA A 923 44.69 27.38 -16.52
C ALA A 923 44.52 28.80 -15.93
N GLY A 924 43.47 29.00 -15.12
CA GLY A 924 43.13 30.30 -14.53
C GLY A 924 42.39 31.29 -15.45
N GLN A 925 42.00 30.88 -16.67
CA GLN A 925 41.23 31.70 -17.62
C GLN A 925 39.98 30.97 -18.15
N ASN A 926 38.83 31.65 -18.12
CA ASN A 926 37.55 31.16 -18.61
C ASN A 926 36.75 32.32 -19.23
N LEU A 927 36.14 32.07 -20.39
CA LEU A 927 35.16 32.97 -21.00
C LEU A 927 33.77 32.34 -20.88
N LYS A 928 32.93 32.91 -20.01
CA LYS A 928 31.50 32.58 -19.94
C LYS A 928 30.73 33.40 -20.97
N SER A 929 29.87 32.74 -21.74
CA SER A 929 28.79 33.37 -22.50
C SER A 929 27.44 33.03 -21.84
N ASP A 930 26.62 34.04 -21.58
CA ASP A 930 25.26 33.95 -21.06
C ASP A 930 24.35 34.66 -22.06
N LEU A 931 23.63 33.89 -22.88
CA LEU A 931 22.72 34.41 -23.90
C LEU A 931 21.28 34.11 -23.51
N ARG A 932 20.41 35.12 -23.65
CA ARG A 932 19.01 35.09 -23.24
C ARG A 932 18.15 35.66 -24.35
N PHE A 933 17.07 34.96 -24.67
CA PHE A 933 15.99 35.47 -25.50
C PHE A 933 14.66 35.27 -24.78
N ALA A 934 13.78 36.26 -24.86
CA ALA A 934 12.46 36.21 -24.26
C ALA A 934 11.42 36.82 -25.21
N HIS A 935 10.41 36.04 -25.57
CA HIS A 935 9.24 36.50 -26.32
C HIS A 935 8.04 36.60 -25.37
N SER A 936 7.43 37.79 -25.26
CA SER A 936 6.32 38.09 -24.35
C SER A 936 5.10 38.56 -25.14
N SER A 937 3.93 37.96 -24.91
CA SER A 937 2.67 38.33 -25.57
C SER A 937 1.48 38.35 -24.60
N GLY A 938 0.50 39.22 -24.85
CA GLY A 938 -0.69 39.38 -24.01
C GLY A 938 -1.69 38.23 -24.13
N GLU A 939 -2.28 37.82 -23.01
CA GLU A 939 -3.28 36.74 -22.91
C GLU A 939 -4.72 37.32 -22.95
N GLY A 940 -5.00 38.19 -23.93
CA GLY A 940 -6.32 38.81 -24.16
C GLY A 940 -6.68 39.97 -23.22
N GLY A 941 -6.26 39.96 -21.95
CA GLY A 941 -6.51 41.04 -20.98
C GLY A 941 -5.38 42.07 -20.86
N SER A 942 -4.32 42.00 -21.67
CA SER A 942 -3.31 43.06 -21.77
C SER A 942 -2.84 43.31 -23.21
N ASN A 943 -2.13 44.41 -23.43
CA ASN A 943 -1.46 44.73 -24.69
C ASN A 943 -0.02 44.20 -24.82
N VAL A 944 0.48 43.40 -23.86
CA VAL A 944 1.89 42.95 -23.78
C VAL A 944 2.37 42.40 -25.13
N ASP A 945 3.50 42.91 -25.59
CA ASP A 945 4.10 42.60 -26.88
C ASP A 945 5.56 43.07 -26.86
N ASN A 946 6.46 42.16 -26.49
CA ASN A 946 7.86 42.46 -26.28
C ASN A 946 8.76 41.26 -26.60
N ASP A 947 9.66 41.43 -27.55
CA ASP A 947 10.84 40.59 -27.75
C ASP A 947 12.04 41.25 -27.07
N THR A 948 12.71 40.50 -26.19
CA THR A 948 13.97 40.90 -25.56
C THR A 948 15.10 39.98 -25.98
N PHE A 949 16.21 40.56 -26.43
CA PHE A 949 17.50 39.88 -26.52
C PHE A 949 18.46 40.40 -25.45
N GLY A 950 19.19 39.48 -24.81
CA GLY A 950 20.21 39.80 -23.80
C GLY A 950 21.45 38.93 -23.96
N ALA A 951 22.63 39.55 -23.91
CA ALA A 951 23.91 38.88 -23.96
C ALA A 951 24.85 39.43 -22.89
N LEU A 952 25.46 38.55 -22.09
CA LEU A 952 26.48 38.90 -21.11
C LEU A 952 27.71 37.99 -21.28
N PHE A 953 28.84 38.60 -21.61
CA PHE A 953 30.13 37.91 -21.72
C PHE A 953 30.98 38.26 -20.51
N THR A 954 31.52 37.25 -19.82
CA THR A 954 32.42 37.43 -18.66
C THR A 954 33.73 36.70 -18.92
N TYR A 955 34.82 37.46 -19.03
CA TYR A 955 36.19 36.95 -19.05
C TYR A 955 36.76 36.99 -17.63
N LYS A 956 37.27 35.84 -17.15
CA LYS A 956 37.98 35.72 -15.87
C LYS A 956 39.47 35.50 -16.09
N LEU A 957 40.28 36.18 -15.28
CA LEU A 957 41.74 36.06 -15.23
C LEU A 957 42.20 36.10 -13.77
N GLY A 958 42.40 34.94 -13.16
CA GLY A 958 42.71 34.84 -11.73
C GLY A 958 41.61 35.48 -10.87
N GLY A 959 41.98 36.44 -10.01
CA GLY A 959 41.04 37.21 -9.18
C GLY A 959 40.24 38.30 -9.92
N HIS A 960 40.55 38.59 -11.20
CA HIS A 960 39.86 39.61 -11.98
C HIS A 960 38.71 39.01 -12.81
N GLY A 961 37.56 39.68 -12.81
CA GLY A 961 36.47 39.45 -13.75
C GLY A 961 36.16 40.72 -14.54
N PHE A 962 36.09 40.62 -15.86
CA PHE A 962 35.65 41.69 -16.75
C PHE A 962 34.41 41.21 -17.49
N SER A 963 33.31 41.96 -17.40
CA SER A 963 32.08 41.61 -18.11
C SER A 963 31.55 42.77 -18.96
N VAL A 964 31.08 42.42 -20.16
CA VAL A 964 30.38 43.33 -21.07
C VAL A 964 29.00 42.73 -21.37
N GLY A 965 27.95 43.50 -21.11
CA GLY A 965 26.56 43.13 -21.33
C GLY A 965 25.87 44.05 -22.33
N TYR A 966 24.96 43.49 -23.12
CA TYR A 966 24.06 44.21 -24.01
C TYR A 966 22.64 43.63 -23.88
N GLN A 967 21.65 44.51 -23.93
CA GLN A 967 20.24 44.20 -23.80
C GLN A 967 19.46 45.11 -24.75
N HIS A 968 18.54 44.51 -25.52
CA HIS A 968 17.70 45.20 -26.50
C HIS A 968 16.27 44.70 -26.31
N LEU A 969 15.36 45.63 -26.05
CA LEU A 969 13.93 45.40 -26.02
C LEU A 969 13.32 45.97 -27.30
N SER A 970 12.36 45.24 -27.87
CA SER A 970 11.61 45.65 -29.06
C SER A 970 10.15 45.21 -28.94
N GLY A 971 9.22 46.01 -29.46
CA GLY A 971 7.78 45.75 -29.41
C GLY A 971 6.96 46.89 -28.80
N ARG A 972 5.63 46.70 -28.76
CA ARG A 972 4.70 47.74 -28.28
C ARG A 972 4.77 47.95 -26.76
N THR A 973 5.39 47.03 -26.01
CA THR A 973 5.63 47.18 -24.57
C THR A 973 7.09 46.95 -24.18
N GLY A 974 7.44 47.37 -22.97
CA GLY A 974 8.62 46.86 -22.26
C GLY A 974 8.41 45.43 -21.75
N PHE A 975 9.37 44.94 -20.97
CA PHE A 975 9.37 43.56 -20.48
C PHE A 975 8.24 43.29 -19.46
N ALA A 976 7.60 42.12 -19.54
CA ALA A 976 6.55 41.69 -18.61
C ALA A 976 7.06 40.65 -17.62
N TYR A 977 6.75 40.82 -16.33
CA TYR A 977 7.03 39.86 -15.26
C TYR A 977 6.08 40.07 -14.06
N VAL A 978 5.96 39.08 -13.18
CA VAL A 978 5.13 39.16 -11.96
C VAL A 978 5.68 40.22 -10.99
N ASN A 979 4.80 41.08 -10.49
CA ASN A 979 5.14 42.16 -9.57
C ASN A 979 5.73 41.63 -8.25
N GLY A 980 6.77 42.29 -7.73
CA GLY A 980 7.52 41.87 -6.54
C GLY A 980 8.62 40.84 -6.78
N ALA A 981 8.57 40.10 -7.89
CA ALA A 981 9.63 39.17 -8.31
C ALA A 981 10.86 39.91 -8.88
N ASP A 982 12.00 39.22 -8.91
CA ASP A 982 13.13 39.62 -9.77
C ASP A 982 12.93 38.99 -11.16
N ASN A 983 13.48 39.60 -12.22
CA ASN A 983 13.27 39.20 -13.60
C ASN A 983 14.54 38.59 -14.23
N VAL A 984 14.47 38.30 -15.53
CA VAL A 984 15.47 37.47 -16.22
C VAL A 984 16.49 38.29 -17.04
N LEU A 985 16.37 39.63 -17.01
CA LEU A 985 17.14 40.57 -17.81
C LEU A 985 18.61 40.66 -17.35
N PRO A 986 19.63 40.56 -18.23
CA PRO A 986 21.04 40.63 -17.83
C PRO A 986 21.46 42.00 -17.29
N ASN A 987 20.73 43.06 -17.62
CA ASN A 987 20.90 44.41 -17.06
C ASN A 987 19.92 44.71 -15.91
N GLN A 988 19.31 43.70 -15.25
CA GLN A 988 18.64 43.95 -13.97
C GLN A 988 19.66 44.42 -12.91
N VAL A 989 19.43 45.61 -12.34
CA VAL A 989 20.34 46.25 -11.39
C VAL A 989 19.67 46.63 -10.06
N GLN A 990 20.16 47.65 -9.34
CA GLN A 990 19.67 47.93 -7.98
C GLN A 990 18.41 48.78 -7.98
N ILE A 991 18.34 49.74 -8.91
CA ILE A 991 17.23 50.70 -9.01
C ILE A 991 16.45 50.46 -10.30
N ASN A 992 17.15 50.32 -11.43
CA ASN A 992 16.57 50.04 -12.74
C ASN A 992 16.71 48.56 -13.13
N ASP A 993 16.04 48.16 -14.22
CA ASP A 993 16.29 46.90 -14.94
C ASP A 993 16.52 47.07 -16.44
N PHE A 994 16.45 48.33 -16.92
CA PHE A 994 16.49 48.72 -18.33
C PHE A 994 15.47 47.94 -19.19
N GLY A 995 14.28 47.71 -18.61
CA GLY A 995 13.17 46.96 -19.20
C GLY A 995 12.02 47.81 -19.76
N ASN A 996 12.26 49.08 -20.11
CA ASN A 996 11.23 49.97 -20.68
C ASN A 996 10.96 49.66 -22.17
N GLN A 997 9.90 50.24 -22.75
CA GLN A 997 9.55 50.04 -24.16
C GLN A 997 10.68 50.55 -25.08
N GLU A 998 11.06 49.74 -26.08
CA GLU A 998 12.13 50.00 -27.05
C GLU A 998 13.52 50.30 -26.43
N GLU A 999 13.74 49.95 -25.15
CA GLU A 999 14.97 50.31 -24.44
C GLU A 999 16.20 49.52 -24.94
N HIS A 1000 17.24 50.27 -25.29
CA HIS A 1000 18.57 49.74 -25.58
C HIS A 1000 19.45 50.00 -24.36
N SER A 1001 20.15 48.99 -23.84
CA SER A 1001 21.10 49.20 -22.75
C SER A 1001 22.36 48.34 -22.84
N TRP A 1002 23.47 48.92 -22.39
CA TRP A 1002 24.75 48.25 -22.27
C TRP A 1002 25.30 48.36 -20.85
N GLN A 1003 26.12 47.38 -20.47
CA GLN A 1003 26.73 47.25 -19.15
C GLN A 1003 28.23 46.97 -19.30
N VAL A 1004 29.07 47.74 -18.61
CA VAL A 1004 30.47 47.37 -18.36
C VAL A 1004 30.63 47.15 -16.86
N ARG A 1005 31.17 45.99 -16.49
CA ARG A 1005 31.32 45.54 -15.11
C ARG A 1005 32.73 45.00 -14.86
N TYR A 1006 33.31 45.38 -13.73
CA TYR A 1006 34.55 44.85 -13.20
C TYR A 1006 34.30 44.22 -11.83
N ASP A 1007 34.77 42.99 -11.66
CA ASP A 1007 34.76 42.22 -10.42
C ASP A 1007 36.21 41.95 -9.98
N TYR A 1008 36.47 42.03 -8.67
CA TYR A 1008 37.74 41.65 -8.09
C TYR A 1008 37.55 40.84 -6.81
N ASP A 1009 38.18 39.66 -6.77
CA ASP A 1009 38.30 38.80 -5.59
C ASP A 1009 39.65 39.04 -4.92
N PHE A 1010 39.62 39.63 -3.72
CA PHE A 1010 40.84 39.94 -2.95
C PHE A 1010 41.46 38.71 -2.30
N ALA A 1011 40.89 37.50 -2.46
CA ALA A 1011 41.61 36.25 -2.20
C ALA A 1011 42.93 36.19 -2.99
N ALA A 1012 42.99 36.80 -4.18
CA ALA A 1012 44.22 36.94 -4.97
C ALA A 1012 45.30 37.84 -4.32
N LEU A 1013 44.92 38.67 -3.33
CA LEU A 1013 45.82 39.48 -2.49
C LEU A 1013 45.91 38.96 -1.05
N GLY A 1014 45.44 37.74 -0.78
CA GLY A 1014 45.46 37.13 0.56
C GLY A 1014 44.37 37.62 1.52
N VAL A 1015 43.34 38.30 1.03
CA VAL A 1015 42.16 38.74 1.81
C VAL A 1015 40.91 37.97 1.34
N PRO A 1016 40.80 36.66 1.63
CA PRO A 1016 39.67 35.85 1.19
C PRO A 1016 38.35 36.34 1.77
N GLY A 1017 37.28 36.25 0.99
CA GLY A 1017 35.96 36.73 1.37
C GLY A 1017 35.72 38.22 1.15
N LEU A 1018 36.76 39.02 0.86
CA LEU A 1018 36.60 40.39 0.40
C LEU A 1018 36.48 40.42 -1.13
N THR A 1019 35.41 41.03 -1.62
CA THR A 1019 35.13 41.20 -3.05
C THR A 1019 34.70 42.63 -3.34
N MET A 1020 35.11 43.15 -4.49
CA MET A 1020 34.59 44.40 -5.05
C MET A 1020 33.91 44.09 -6.38
N MET A 1021 32.77 44.73 -6.62
CA MET A 1021 32.17 44.81 -7.95
C MET A 1021 31.86 46.27 -8.23
N THR A 1022 32.23 46.77 -9.39
CA THR A 1022 31.74 48.06 -9.88
C THR A 1022 31.27 47.93 -11.31
N ARG A 1023 30.17 48.59 -11.63
CA ARG A 1023 29.57 48.58 -12.96
C ARG A 1023 28.94 49.90 -13.31
N TYR A 1024 28.94 50.19 -14.60
CA TYR A 1024 28.22 51.29 -15.20
C TYR A 1024 27.33 50.75 -16.31
N LEU A 1025 26.07 51.20 -16.29
CA LEU A 1025 25.07 50.89 -17.30
C LEU A 1025 24.52 52.17 -17.87
N SER A 1026 24.28 52.19 -19.17
CA SER A 1026 23.56 53.27 -19.85
C SER A 1026 22.46 52.66 -20.69
N GLY A 1027 21.29 53.27 -20.63
CA GLY A 1027 20.11 52.98 -21.42
C GLY A 1027 19.67 54.20 -22.24
N ASP A 1028 19.22 53.97 -23.46
CA ASP A 1028 18.62 54.96 -24.35
C ASP A 1028 17.47 54.37 -25.19
N ASN A 1029 16.93 55.16 -26.13
CA ASN A 1029 15.81 54.81 -27.02
C ASN A 1029 14.42 54.62 -26.35
N VAL A 1030 14.27 54.96 -25.07
CA VAL A 1030 12.98 54.81 -24.35
C VAL A 1030 11.96 55.85 -24.81
N ASP A 1031 10.75 55.43 -25.22
CA ASP A 1031 9.68 56.37 -25.57
C ASP A 1031 9.19 57.16 -24.36
N ARG A 1032 9.20 58.49 -24.48
CA ARG A 1032 8.70 59.44 -23.46
C ARG A 1032 7.33 60.01 -23.81
N GLY A 1033 6.91 59.93 -25.07
CA GLY A 1033 5.68 60.51 -25.62
C GLY A 1033 5.95 61.56 -26.71
N PRO A 1034 4.95 61.91 -27.54
CA PRO A 1034 5.13 62.76 -28.72
C PRO A 1034 5.74 64.14 -28.41
N GLY A 1035 6.74 64.53 -29.21
CA GLY A 1035 7.40 65.84 -29.11
C GLY A 1035 8.47 65.96 -28.02
N LEU A 1036 8.74 64.89 -27.27
CA LEU A 1036 9.85 64.81 -26.33
C LEU A 1036 11.07 64.14 -26.98
N SER A 1037 12.27 64.47 -26.51
CA SER A 1037 13.49 63.73 -26.84
C SER A 1037 13.53 62.36 -26.18
N ASP A 1038 14.27 61.41 -26.76
CA ASP A 1038 14.38 60.03 -26.29
C ASP A 1038 14.74 59.93 -24.81
N GLY A 1039 14.19 58.91 -24.15
CA GLY A 1039 14.51 58.60 -22.77
C GLY A 1039 15.90 58.01 -22.64
N LYS A 1040 16.65 58.55 -21.68
CA LYS A 1040 18.02 58.14 -21.35
C LYS A 1040 18.17 58.05 -19.85
N THR A 1041 18.76 56.95 -19.41
CA THR A 1041 19.01 56.64 -18.00
C THR A 1041 20.41 56.03 -17.90
N TRP A 1042 21.16 56.35 -16.84
CA TRP A 1042 22.36 55.57 -16.49
C TRP A 1042 22.34 55.20 -15.02
N GLU A 1043 22.89 54.02 -14.69
CA GLU A 1043 23.09 53.55 -13.33
C GLU A 1043 24.54 53.10 -13.12
N ARG A 1044 25.21 53.67 -12.12
CA ARG A 1044 26.46 53.14 -11.57
C ARG A 1044 26.13 52.37 -10.30
N ASN A 1045 26.60 51.13 -10.16
CA ASN A 1045 26.67 50.46 -8.86
C ASN A 1045 28.13 50.21 -8.47
N THR A 1046 28.43 50.33 -7.18
CA THR A 1046 29.66 49.81 -6.58
C THR A 1046 29.31 49.06 -5.29
N ASP A 1047 29.61 47.77 -5.27
CA ASP A 1047 29.57 46.91 -4.10
C ASP A 1047 30.99 46.70 -3.57
N LEU A 1048 31.18 46.92 -2.27
CA LEU A 1048 32.27 46.33 -1.50
C LEU A 1048 31.65 45.33 -0.52
N TYR A 1049 31.97 44.05 -0.67
CA TYR A 1049 31.36 42.95 0.09
C TYR A 1049 32.42 42.12 0.78
N TYR A 1050 32.39 42.09 2.12
CA TYR A 1050 33.24 41.22 2.93
C TYR A 1050 32.41 40.16 3.64
N VAL A 1051 32.73 38.88 3.41
CA VAL A 1051 32.21 37.75 4.16
C VAL A 1051 33.26 37.26 5.12
N ILE A 1052 32.95 37.25 6.42
CA ILE A 1052 33.83 36.69 7.44
C ILE A 1052 34.00 35.18 7.19
N GLN A 1053 35.24 34.74 6.99
CA GLN A 1053 35.56 33.38 6.54
C GLN A 1053 35.59 32.32 7.67
N SER A 1054 35.71 32.73 8.93
CA SER A 1054 35.92 31.83 10.07
C SER A 1054 35.44 32.44 11.40
N GLY A 1055 35.37 31.60 12.45
CA GLY A 1055 34.95 32.01 13.79
C GLY A 1055 33.43 32.13 13.97
N LEU A 1056 33.00 32.74 15.08
CA LEU A 1056 31.59 32.89 15.48
C LEU A 1056 30.72 33.66 14.48
N LEU A 1057 31.33 34.47 13.61
CA LEU A 1057 30.66 35.23 12.56
C LEU A 1057 30.95 34.67 11.16
N LYS A 1058 31.41 33.42 11.03
CA LYS A 1058 31.58 32.76 9.71
C LYS A 1058 30.29 32.88 8.90
N ASN A 1059 30.40 33.22 7.63
CA ASN A 1059 29.30 33.48 6.69
C ASN A 1059 28.43 34.73 7.00
N PHE A 1060 28.81 35.56 7.99
CA PHE A 1060 28.27 36.91 8.12
C PHE A 1060 28.92 37.82 7.08
N GLY A 1061 28.10 38.32 6.16
CA GLY A 1061 28.48 39.23 5.09
C GLY A 1061 28.10 40.68 5.40
N ILE A 1062 29.04 41.59 5.19
CA ILE A 1062 28.85 43.04 5.26
C ILE A 1062 29.02 43.58 3.84
N ARG A 1063 27.95 44.10 3.23
CA ARG A 1063 28.00 44.77 1.93
C ARG A 1063 27.74 46.25 2.09
N LEU A 1064 28.73 47.07 1.74
CA LEU A 1064 28.49 48.47 1.41
C LEU A 1064 28.18 48.54 -0.09
N ARG A 1065 26.96 48.92 -0.42
CA ARG A 1065 26.44 49.01 -1.79
C ARG A 1065 26.04 50.45 -2.07
N ASN A 1066 26.67 51.09 -3.03
CA ASN A 1066 26.31 52.42 -3.51
C ASN A 1066 25.76 52.34 -4.94
N ALA A 1067 24.64 53.01 -5.18
CA ALA A 1067 24.10 53.26 -6.51
C ALA A 1067 23.90 54.76 -6.74
N SER A 1068 24.14 55.17 -7.99
CA SER A 1068 23.71 56.46 -8.53
C SER A 1068 22.98 56.19 -9.83
N THR A 1069 21.69 56.53 -9.89
CA THR A 1069 20.93 56.60 -11.15
C THR A 1069 20.71 58.05 -11.56
N ARG A 1070 20.74 58.34 -12.85
CA ARG A 1070 20.28 59.61 -13.42
C ARG A 1070 19.42 59.37 -14.64
N SER A 1071 18.31 60.10 -14.79
CA SER A 1071 17.34 59.88 -15.87
C SER A 1071 16.67 61.18 -16.32
N ASN A 1072 16.25 61.25 -17.58
CA ASN A 1072 15.35 62.30 -18.07
C ASN A 1072 13.86 61.89 -18.08
N PHE A 1073 13.52 60.69 -17.58
CA PHE A 1073 12.13 60.19 -17.48
C PHE A 1073 11.76 59.50 -16.17
N LEU A 1074 12.73 59.13 -15.34
CA LEU A 1074 12.56 58.69 -13.96
C LEU A 1074 13.17 59.72 -13.00
N SER A 1075 12.95 59.55 -11.69
CA SER A 1075 13.62 60.37 -10.67
C SER A 1075 15.12 60.06 -10.61
N ASP A 1076 15.96 61.10 -10.56
CA ASP A 1076 17.34 60.99 -10.13
C ASP A 1076 17.41 60.47 -8.69
N MET A 1077 18.28 59.50 -8.41
CA MET A 1077 18.47 58.96 -7.05
C MET A 1077 19.91 58.54 -6.80
N ASP A 1078 20.42 58.89 -5.62
CA ASP A 1078 21.64 58.31 -5.05
C ASP A 1078 21.25 57.49 -3.81
N GLU A 1079 21.61 56.21 -3.81
CA GLU A 1079 21.21 55.27 -2.76
C GLU A 1079 22.44 54.53 -2.23
N SER A 1080 22.62 54.56 -0.91
CA SER A 1080 23.69 53.79 -0.24
C SER A 1080 23.09 52.84 0.77
N ARG A 1081 23.16 51.54 0.50
CA ARG A 1081 22.69 50.45 1.36
C ARG A 1081 23.87 49.82 2.09
N LEU A 1082 23.82 49.79 3.42
CA LEU A 1082 24.60 48.86 4.23
C LEU A 1082 23.75 47.59 4.41
N ILE A 1083 24.10 46.51 3.73
CA ILE A 1083 23.38 45.24 3.81
C ILE A 1083 24.19 44.29 4.70
N LEU A 1084 23.57 43.87 5.80
CA LEU A 1084 24.11 42.84 6.70
C LEU A 1084 23.40 41.53 6.38
N SER A 1085 24.14 40.56 5.84
CA SER A 1085 23.61 39.27 5.38
C SER A 1085 24.19 38.13 6.21
N CYS A 1086 23.39 37.52 7.08
CA CYS A 1086 23.76 36.28 7.75
C CYS A 1086 23.33 35.09 6.87
N SER A 1087 24.29 34.40 6.24
CA SER A 1087 23.98 33.18 5.46
C SER A 1087 23.83 31.98 6.39
N LEU A 1088 22.66 31.87 7.00
CA LEU A 1088 22.26 30.81 7.90
C LEU A 1088 21.91 29.55 7.10
N ALA A 1089 22.85 28.61 6.97
CA ALA A 1089 22.57 27.31 6.39
C ALA A 1089 21.70 26.48 7.36
N LEU A 1090 20.69 25.81 6.81
CA LEU A 1090 19.73 25.02 7.58
C LEU A 1090 20.02 23.51 7.50
N TRP A 1091 20.92 23.11 6.59
CA TRP A 1091 21.48 21.77 6.37
C TRP A 1091 22.75 21.91 5.50
#